data_AF-A0A927UEK6-F1
#
_entry.id   AF-A0A927UEK6-F1
#
_cell.length_a   1.000
_cell.length_b   1.000
_cell.length_c   1.000
_cell.angle_alpha   90.00
_cell.angle_beta   90.00
_cell.angle_gamma   90.00
#
_symmetry.space_group_name_H-M   'P 1'
#
loop_
_entity.id
_entity.type
_entity.pdbx_description
1 polymer ?
#
loop_
_entity_poly.entity_id
_entity_poly.type
_entity_poly.pdbx_seq_one_letter_code
_entity_poly.pdbx_strand_id
1 'polypeptide(L)'
;MRTMLGKMFKRNVAIFMSAMMIVGLVNVSPISAQAAEKLVKKLSVSKACVEIEEGESDKVKYQIKADGDASKKVTVKVADKAVASVKKSSGKIIITGKSEGETTVTIATKAKNKKGKRLAKKIRVIVENDDFDESELDYSDDEDVVNENTQQTTNTQIPIKETRQETTTEEVSKITEVSTETINETTEVPTVEVVKEEVVPSISYQAHIQTNGWIATVKDGATAGSTGQSKRLEGIKIVLNDQNGNSMITYRAHVQGPGWQDWKKSGELAGTEKASKRMEGIMIKLTGEYAEKYDVYYRAHVAHFGWLGWAKNGELAGSECISLAMEAIQIKLVKKGESFNAGGKAAIVKPKLTYQAHCQDYGWRPTVGEGSTAGTTGESRRLEGLKIDLLNLDGSNGIEYRAHIQGPGWQDWKKSGELAGTENAAKRMEAIQIKLKGDLANYFDIYYRMHVEGYGWLGWAKNGEVAGTTGCSARAEAIEIVLTYKEKDFDCGGAAYHDTKKTDSASSKAEVLVNLAASQVGYYEKATNSNLDDFTANRGSNNYNKYARDIGVANGQAWCATFVWWLMRTAGVSEGAYPARTTATRDWFNDRGLYRARGTYTPKPGDYIVFENVSHCGIVESVSGGYVTTIEGNSSDQVKRNRYSLDNSRILGYGIINY
;
A
#
# COMPACT_ATOMS: atom_id res chain seq x y z
N MET A 1 1.27 50.86 -79.28
CA MET A 1 2.62 51.45 -79.09
C MET A 1 3.29 50.72 -77.92
N ARG A 2 4.52 50.21 -78.07
CA ARG A 2 5.80 50.87 -77.66
C ARG A 2 5.81 51.31 -76.18
N THR A 3 6.79 50.96 -75.33
CA THR A 3 8.01 50.12 -75.48
C THR A 3 8.45 49.65 -74.08
N MET A 4 8.80 48.37 -73.89
CA MET A 4 10.17 47.83 -73.73
C MET A 4 11.08 48.41 -72.62
N LEU A 5 11.64 47.45 -71.86
CA LEU A 5 13.00 47.40 -71.28
C LEU A 5 13.41 48.36 -70.14
N GLY A 6 13.42 47.80 -68.93
CA GLY A 6 14.39 48.13 -67.87
C GLY A 6 14.95 46.82 -67.26
N LYS A 7 15.98 46.22 -67.86
CA LYS A 7 16.59 44.96 -67.39
C LYS A 7 17.82 45.21 -66.50
N MET A 8 17.86 44.60 -65.32
CA MET A 8 19.07 44.00 -64.72
C MET A 8 18.63 42.97 -63.65
N PHE A 9 18.91 41.66 -63.75
CA PHE A 9 20.20 40.95 -63.51
C PHE A 9 20.76 41.24 -62.10
N LYS A 10 21.02 40.29 -61.17
CA LYS A 10 21.39 38.84 -61.17
C LYS A 10 20.65 38.15 -59.97
N ARG A 11 20.66 36.85 -59.60
CA ARG A 11 21.10 35.48 -60.01
C ARG A 11 20.40 34.52 -58.99
N ASN A 12 20.21 33.19 -59.09
CA ASN A 12 20.14 32.17 -60.16
C ASN A 12 19.63 30.81 -59.53
N VAL A 13 19.51 29.75 -60.35
CA VAL A 13 19.50 28.28 -60.04
C VAL A 13 18.12 27.63 -59.75
N ALA A 14 17.67 26.59 -60.46
CA ALA A 14 18.00 26.09 -61.81
C ALA A 14 16.85 25.20 -62.34
N ILE A 15 16.80 24.99 -63.66
CA ILE A 15 15.94 24.01 -64.36
C ILE A 15 16.79 22.78 -64.70
N PHE A 16 16.25 21.56 -64.68
CA PHE A 16 16.56 20.56 -65.73
C PHE A 16 15.53 19.41 -65.85
N MET A 17 14.80 19.45 -66.98
CA MET A 17 14.13 18.39 -67.78
C MET A 17 13.36 17.20 -67.17
N SER A 18 12.48 16.66 -68.02
CA SER A 18 11.61 15.49 -67.82
C SER A 18 11.96 14.40 -68.83
N ALA A 19 11.98 13.13 -68.41
CA ALA A 19 11.80 11.97 -69.30
C ALA A 19 11.53 10.66 -68.52
N MET A 20 10.42 10.00 -68.88
CA MET A 20 10.24 8.54 -69.12
C MET A 20 8.88 8.01 -68.64
N MET A 21 8.32 7.09 -69.43
CA MET A 21 7.08 6.33 -69.16
C MET A 21 7.40 5.02 -68.41
N ILE A 22 6.40 4.40 -67.77
CA ILE A 22 5.86 3.04 -68.09
C ILE A 22 4.96 2.49 -66.95
N VAL A 23 3.74 2.08 -67.32
CA VAL A 23 2.82 1.08 -66.70
C VAL A 23 2.45 1.16 -65.21
N GLY A 24 1.14 1.07 -64.91
CA GLY A 24 0.64 0.80 -63.55
C GLY A 24 -0.86 1.04 -63.35
N LEU A 25 -1.73 0.17 -63.88
CA LEU A 25 -3.17 0.21 -63.60
C LEU A 25 -3.45 -0.33 -62.17
N VAL A 26 -3.89 0.54 -61.26
CA VAL A 26 -4.35 0.14 -59.91
C VAL A 26 -5.63 0.88 -59.56
N ASN A 27 -6.67 0.16 -59.16
CA ASN A 27 -7.92 0.76 -58.65
C ASN A 27 -7.65 1.47 -57.32
N VAL A 28 -7.67 2.81 -57.34
CA VAL A 28 -7.66 3.62 -56.12
C VAL A 28 -9.08 3.76 -55.58
N SER A 29 -9.51 2.76 -54.80
CA SER A 29 -10.69 2.92 -53.94
C SER A 29 -10.53 4.16 -53.06
N PRO A 30 -11.57 4.98 -52.86
CA PRO A 30 -11.45 6.22 -52.09
C PRO A 30 -11.00 5.90 -50.66
N ILE A 31 -9.86 6.47 -50.25
CA ILE A 31 -9.36 6.33 -48.88
C ILE A 31 -10.31 7.08 -47.95
N SER A 32 -11.26 6.35 -47.37
CA SER A 32 -12.07 6.86 -46.27
C SER A 32 -11.12 7.25 -45.13
N ALA A 33 -11.08 8.52 -44.76
CA ALA A 33 -10.27 9.00 -43.64
C ALA A 33 -10.77 8.32 -42.35
N GLN A 34 -10.13 7.22 -41.96
CA GLN A 34 -10.56 6.39 -40.85
C GLN A 34 -10.37 7.17 -39.55
N ALA A 35 -11.47 7.69 -39.01
CA ALA A 35 -11.46 8.58 -37.86
C ALA A 35 -10.69 7.91 -36.70
N ALA A 36 -9.61 8.56 -36.26
CA ALA A 36 -8.68 8.01 -35.28
C ALA A 36 -9.44 7.53 -34.04
N GLU A 37 -9.33 6.24 -33.69
CA GLU A 37 -10.10 5.68 -32.58
C GLU A 37 -9.84 6.47 -31.29
N LYS A 38 -10.93 6.91 -30.64
CA LYS A 38 -10.85 7.64 -29.37
C LYS A 38 -10.67 6.63 -28.23
N LEU A 39 -9.40 6.37 -27.89
CA LEU A 39 -8.99 5.25 -27.02
C LEU A 39 -8.61 5.65 -25.59
N VAL A 40 -8.79 4.72 -24.66
CA VAL A 40 -8.30 4.83 -23.27
C VAL A 40 -6.93 4.17 -23.10
N LYS A 41 -6.05 4.86 -22.37
CA LYS A 41 -4.67 4.43 -22.04
C LYS A 41 -4.56 3.77 -20.67
N LYS A 42 -5.23 4.30 -19.63
CA LYS A 42 -5.18 3.77 -18.26
C LYS A 42 -6.52 3.97 -17.54
N LEU A 43 -6.89 3.02 -16.70
CA LEU A 43 -7.91 3.14 -15.65
C LEU A 43 -7.21 2.89 -14.31
N SER A 44 -7.39 3.77 -13.34
CA SER A 44 -6.97 3.59 -11.94
C SER A 44 -8.12 3.86 -11.00
N VAL A 45 -8.04 3.27 -9.81
CA VAL A 45 -8.93 3.45 -8.66
C VAL A 45 -8.08 3.85 -7.45
N SER A 46 -8.66 4.53 -6.45
CA SER A 46 -7.91 5.04 -5.29
C SER A 46 -7.87 4.11 -4.07
N LYS A 47 -8.50 2.93 -4.18
CA LYS A 47 -8.46 1.85 -3.19
C LYS A 47 -8.64 0.52 -3.93
N ALA A 48 -7.92 -0.52 -3.53
CA ALA A 48 -8.10 -1.88 -4.05
C ALA A 48 -9.08 -2.72 -3.20
N CYS A 49 -9.16 -2.44 -1.90
CA CYS A 49 -10.16 -2.99 -0.97
C CYS A 49 -10.99 -1.87 -0.35
N VAL A 50 -12.16 -2.21 0.17
CA VAL A 50 -13.02 -1.38 1.01
C VAL A 50 -13.55 -2.26 2.12
N GLU A 51 -13.09 -2.03 3.34
CA GLU A 51 -13.66 -2.56 4.58
C GLU A 51 -14.57 -1.45 5.18
N ILE A 52 -15.81 -1.82 5.54
CA ILE A 52 -16.87 -0.95 6.08
C ILE A 52 -17.85 -1.78 6.92
N GLU A 53 -18.50 -1.17 7.91
CA GLU A 53 -19.63 -1.78 8.63
C GLU A 53 -20.90 -1.85 7.75
N GLU A 54 -21.91 -2.62 8.20
CA GLU A 54 -23.24 -2.61 7.59
C GLU A 54 -23.88 -1.21 7.64
N GLY A 55 -24.50 -0.79 6.53
CA GLY A 55 -25.05 0.56 6.36
C GLY A 55 -24.03 1.65 6.01
N GLU A 56 -22.76 1.53 6.41
CA GLU A 56 -21.74 2.56 6.20
C GLU A 56 -21.23 2.68 4.75
N SER A 57 -20.52 3.77 4.42
CA SER A 57 -20.32 4.24 3.03
C SER A 57 -18.99 4.93 2.68
N ASP A 58 -18.11 4.19 1.99
CA ASP A 58 -16.80 4.65 1.51
C ASP A 58 -16.79 5.13 0.02
N LYS A 59 -15.79 5.95 -0.35
CA LYS A 59 -15.74 6.76 -1.57
C LYS A 59 -14.50 6.48 -2.44
N VAL A 60 -14.53 5.42 -3.24
CA VAL A 60 -13.43 5.10 -4.18
C VAL A 60 -13.42 6.04 -5.39
N LYS A 61 -12.37 6.88 -5.50
CA LYS A 61 -12.12 7.73 -6.68
C LYS A 61 -11.62 6.87 -7.84
N TYR A 62 -11.92 7.25 -9.08
CA TYR A 62 -11.37 6.61 -10.29
C TYR A 62 -10.90 7.65 -11.32
N GLN A 63 -9.83 7.33 -12.04
CA GLN A 63 -9.25 8.18 -13.08
C GLN A 63 -9.10 7.41 -14.39
N ILE A 64 -9.35 8.09 -15.51
CA ILE A 64 -9.16 7.56 -16.86
C ILE A 64 -8.21 8.47 -17.64
N LYS A 65 -7.05 7.93 -18.04
CA LYS A 65 -6.16 8.55 -19.03
C LYS A 65 -6.62 8.13 -20.43
N ALA A 66 -6.83 9.11 -21.30
CA ALA A 66 -7.52 8.99 -22.58
C ALA A 66 -6.78 9.81 -23.65
N ASP A 67 -6.88 9.38 -24.91
CA ASP A 67 -6.41 10.14 -26.08
C ASP A 67 -7.59 10.91 -26.72
N GLY A 68 -7.42 12.22 -26.91
CA GLY A 68 -8.49 13.11 -27.38
C GLY A 68 -9.76 13.02 -26.53
N ASP A 69 -10.92 13.08 -27.18
CA ASP A 69 -12.24 13.09 -26.52
C ASP A 69 -12.73 11.68 -26.09
N ALA A 70 -11.83 10.71 -25.88
CA ALA A 70 -12.24 9.35 -25.51
C ALA A 70 -13.05 9.34 -24.21
N SER A 71 -14.21 8.69 -24.24
CA SER A 71 -15.21 8.73 -23.17
C SER A 71 -14.65 8.29 -21.81
N LYS A 72 -14.42 9.26 -20.92
CA LYS A 72 -14.04 9.09 -19.50
C LYS A 72 -15.20 8.58 -18.60
N LYS A 73 -16.27 8.03 -19.19
CA LYS A 73 -17.42 7.43 -18.47
C LYS A 73 -17.18 5.94 -18.20
N VAL A 74 -17.66 5.44 -17.05
CA VAL A 74 -17.54 4.03 -16.63
C VAL A 74 -18.88 3.30 -16.57
N THR A 75 -18.81 1.99 -16.77
CA THR A 75 -19.77 1.01 -16.24
C THR A 75 -19.27 0.47 -14.90
N VAL A 76 -20.19 0.10 -14.01
CA VAL A 76 -19.87 -0.52 -12.71
C VAL A 76 -20.84 -1.68 -12.50
N LYS A 77 -20.33 -2.82 -12.03
CA LYS A 77 -21.11 -4.01 -11.64
C LYS A 77 -20.67 -4.43 -10.23
N VAL A 78 -21.62 -4.65 -9.33
CA VAL A 78 -21.39 -5.38 -8.07
C VAL A 78 -21.62 -6.86 -8.35
N ALA A 79 -20.78 -7.74 -7.80
CA ALA A 79 -20.91 -9.19 -7.97
C ALA A 79 -22.15 -9.73 -7.23
N ASP A 80 -22.27 -9.38 -5.95
CA ASP A 80 -23.44 -9.60 -5.10
C ASP A 80 -24.07 -8.25 -4.72
N LYS A 81 -25.40 -8.17 -4.66
CA LYS A 81 -26.17 -6.98 -4.29
C LYS A 81 -26.86 -7.10 -2.92
N ALA A 82 -26.78 -8.26 -2.27
CA ALA A 82 -27.10 -8.41 -0.86
C ALA A 82 -26.06 -7.62 -0.06
N VAL A 83 -24.81 -8.09 -0.07
CA VAL A 83 -23.64 -7.54 0.65
C VAL A 83 -23.42 -6.04 0.46
N ALA A 84 -23.40 -5.53 -0.78
CA ALA A 84 -23.11 -4.11 -1.02
C ALA A 84 -23.89 -3.49 -2.18
N SER A 85 -24.00 -2.17 -2.18
CA SER A 85 -24.51 -1.37 -3.31
C SER A 85 -23.55 -0.25 -3.71
N VAL A 86 -23.74 0.30 -4.92
CA VAL A 86 -22.81 1.30 -5.47
C VAL A 86 -23.52 2.44 -6.20
N LYS A 87 -23.33 3.67 -5.69
CA LYS A 87 -23.80 4.92 -6.31
C LYS A 87 -22.66 5.57 -7.11
N LYS A 88 -22.91 5.91 -8.38
CA LYS A 88 -21.91 6.56 -9.24
C LYS A 88 -21.96 8.08 -9.07
N SER A 89 -20.80 8.72 -9.06
CA SER A 89 -20.64 10.17 -9.11
C SER A 89 -19.53 10.54 -10.12
N SER A 90 -19.28 11.85 -10.31
CA SER A 90 -18.22 12.31 -11.20
C SER A 90 -16.85 11.99 -10.60
N GLY A 91 -16.05 11.18 -11.32
CA GLY A 91 -14.70 10.77 -10.89
C GLY A 91 -14.63 9.86 -9.65
N LYS A 92 -15.76 9.39 -9.11
CA LYS A 92 -15.79 8.48 -7.96
C LYS A 92 -17.03 7.59 -7.95
N ILE A 93 -16.93 6.46 -7.26
CA ILE A 93 -18.09 5.69 -6.80
C ILE A 93 -18.21 5.86 -5.28
N ILE A 94 -19.41 5.61 -4.76
CA ILE A 94 -19.68 5.43 -3.34
C ILE A 94 -20.13 3.98 -3.20
N ILE A 95 -19.48 3.20 -2.35
CA ILE A 95 -19.82 1.83 -1.99
C ILE A 95 -20.49 1.87 -0.63
N THR A 96 -21.60 1.15 -0.45
CA THR A 96 -22.39 1.12 0.79
C THR A 96 -22.62 -0.32 1.22
N GLY A 97 -22.29 -0.64 2.48
CA GLY A 97 -22.54 -1.94 3.11
C GLY A 97 -24.04 -2.18 3.33
N LYS A 98 -24.48 -3.45 3.31
CA LYS A 98 -25.91 -3.82 3.31
C LYS A 98 -26.24 -5.20 3.91
N SER A 99 -25.25 -6.06 4.08
CA SER A 99 -25.30 -7.30 4.84
C SER A 99 -23.84 -7.72 5.08
N GLU A 100 -23.52 -8.35 6.20
CA GLU A 100 -22.21 -8.97 6.44
C GLU A 100 -21.75 -9.83 5.22
N GLY A 101 -20.44 -9.84 4.96
CA GLY A 101 -19.79 -10.72 3.97
C GLY A 101 -18.91 -10.00 2.94
N GLU A 102 -18.44 -10.75 1.94
CA GLU A 102 -17.51 -10.25 0.92
C GLU A 102 -18.15 -10.17 -0.48
N THR A 103 -17.89 -9.08 -1.21
CA THR A 103 -18.24 -8.96 -2.63
C THR A 103 -17.20 -8.21 -3.46
N THR A 104 -17.41 -8.15 -4.78
CA THR A 104 -16.52 -7.45 -5.72
C THR A 104 -17.25 -6.38 -6.51
N VAL A 105 -16.76 -5.15 -6.45
CA VAL A 105 -17.19 -4.04 -7.32
C VAL A 105 -16.23 -3.92 -8.51
N THR A 106 -16.72 -4.19 -9.71
CA THR A 106 -15.93 -4.03 -10.94
C THR A 106 -16.28 -2.71 -11.63
N ILE A 107 -15.30 -1.79 -11.70
CA ILE A 107 -15.36 -0.59 -12.54
C ILE A 107 -14.74 -0.91 -13.91
N ALA A 108 -15.38 -0.52 -15.02
CA ALA A 108 -14.83 -0.68 -16.37
C ALA A 108 -15.10 0.53 -17.27
N THR A 109 -14.17 0.84 -18.19
CA THR A 109 -14.29 1.97 -19.13
C THR A 109 -15.38 1.73 -20.18
N LYS A 110 -16.12 2.77 -20.59
CA LYS A 110 -17.03 2.65 -21.75
C LYS A 110 -16.27 2.59 -23.09
N ALA A 111 -15.19 3.35 -23.22
CA ALA A 111 -14.29 3.30 -24.38
C ALA A 111 -13.30 2.11 -24.31
N LYS A 112 -12.77 1.73 -25.49
CA LYS A 112 -11.77 0.65 -25.67
C LYS A 112 -10.33 1.19 -25.60
N ASN A 113 -9.36 0.31 -25.39
CA ASN A 113 -7.93 0.58 -25.51
C ASN A 113 -7.38 0.17 -26.89
N LYS A 114 -6.08 0.42 -27.16
CA LYS A 114 -5.36 0.02 -28.38
C LYS A 114 -5.34 -1.50 -28.70
N LYS A 115 -5.90 -2.34 -27.84
CA LYS A 115 -6.07 -3.80 -28.05
C LYS A 115 -7.57 -4.19 -28.16
N GLY A 116 -8.45 -3.24 -28.47
CA GLY A 116 -9.89 -3.43 -28.62
C GLY A 116 -10.66 -3.75 -27.33
N LYS A 117 -9.99 -3.84 -26.17
CA LYS A 117 -10.58 -4.24 -24.88
C LYS A 117 -10.96 -3.02 -24.04
N ARG A 118 -12.03 -3.13 -23.26
CA ARG A 118 -12.32 -2.17 -22.17
C ARG A 118 -11.35 -2.44 -21.01
N LEU A 119 -10.87 -1.38 -20.36
CA LEU A 119 -10.05 -1.49 -19.16
C LEU A 119 -10.99 -1.69 -17.97
N ALA A 120 -10.64 -2.59 -17.05
CA ALA A 120 -11.41 -2.86 -15.84
C ALA A 120 -10.50 -2.93 -14.61
N LYS A 121 -11.06 -2.57 -13.45
CA LYS A 121 -10.48 -2.76 -12.13
C LYS A 121 -11.56 -3.37 -11.22
N LYS A 122 -11.21 -4.47 -10.56
CA LYS A 122 -11.96 -5.01 -9.42
C LYS A 122 -11.59 -4.19 -8.17
N ILE A 123 -12.54 -4.03 -7.27
CA ILE A 123 -12.38 -3.54 -5.90
C ILE A 123 -13.02 -4.60 -5.01
N ARG A 124 -12.27 -5.13 -4.05
CA ARG A 124 -12.80 -6.03 -3.01
C ARG A 124 -13.61 -5.19 -2.03
N VAL A 125 -14.74 -5.71 -1.56
CA VAL A 125 -15.58 -5.05 -0.56
C VAL A 125 -15.88 -6.08 0.52
N ILE A 126 -15.50 -5.77 1.75
CA ILE A 126 -15.84 -6.53 2.95
C ILE A 126 -16.85 -5.67 3.72
N VAL A 127 -17.92 -6.30 4.16
CA VAL A 127 -18.90 -5.71 5.07
C VAL A 127 -18.86 -6.52 6.35
N GLU A 128 -18.60 -5.84 7.46
CA GLU A 128 -18.47 -6.44 8.79
C GLU A 128 -19.65 -5.96 9.66
N ASN A 129 -20.00 -6.70 10.72
CA ASN A 129 -21.16 -6.39 11.58
C ASN A 129 -20.76 -6.52 13.04
N ASP A 130 -20.38 -5.40 13.66
CA ASP A 130 -19.93 -5.32 15.06
C ASP A 130 -21.11 -5.29 16.06
N ASP A 131 -22.01 -6.28 15.96
CA ASP A 131 -22.90 -6.67 17.06
C ASP A 131 -22.11 -7.53 18.07
N PHE A 132 -21.11 -6.92 18.73
CA PHE A 132 -20.38 -7.53 19.84
C PHE A 132 -20.95 -6.97 21.16
N ASP A 133 -21.82 -7.76 21.81
CA ASP A 133 -22.50 -7.36 23.05
C ASP A 133 -21.51 -7.37 24.23
N GLU A 134 -20.91 -6.21 24.53
CA GLU A 134 -19.80 -6.04 25.48
C GLU A 134 -20.29 -6.02 26.94
N SER A 135 -20.99 -7.09 27.37
CA SER A 135 -21.68 -7.13 28.67
C SER A 135 -21.42 -8.37 29.56
N GLU A 136 -20.34 -9.14 29.37
CA GLU A 136 -19.97 -10.21 30.33
C GLU A 136 -18.45 -10.52 30.41
N LEU A 137 -17.64 -9.54 30.83
CA LEU A 137 -16.29 -9.79 31.37
C LEU A 137 -16.00 -8.86 32.58
N ASP A 138 -16.49 -9.27 33.75
CA ASP A 138 -16.10 -8.68 35.02
C ASP A 138 -14.73 -9.22 35.47
N TYR A 139 -13.78 -8.33 35.72
CA TYR A 139 -12.42 -8.66 36.16
C TYR A 139 -12.13 -7.92 37.47
N SER A 140 -12.23 -8.64 38.59
CA SER A 140 -11.73 -8.19 39.88
C SER A 140 -10.25 -8.53 40.04
N ASP A 141 -9.46 -7.57 40.53
CA ASP A 141 -8.08 -7.77 41.02
C ASP A 141 -8.03 -8.88 42.11
N ASP A 142 -6.92 -9.59 42.34
CA ASP A 142 -5.74 -9.04 43.03
C ASP A 142 -4.47 -9.93 42.89
N GLU A 143 -3.37 -9.50 43.51
CA GLU A 143 -2.01 -10.06 43.34
C GLU A 143 -1.68 -11.37 44.12
N ASP A 144 -0.44 -11.86 43.89
CA ASP A 144 0.51 -12.45 44.86
C ASP A 144 0.96 -13.94 44.82
N VAL A 145 2.27 -14.10 44.60
CA VAL A 145 3.27 -14.85 45.40
C VAL A 145 3.36 -16.41 45.40
N VAL A 146 4.32 -16.90 44.58
CA VAL A 146 5.49 -17.77 44.94
C VAL A 146 5.37 -19.30 45.19
N ASN A 147 6.23 -20.02 44.44
CA ASN A 147 6.93 -21.32 44.66
C ASN A 147 6.27 -22.73 44.60
N GLU A 148 7.15 -23.62 44.12
CA GLU A 148 7.39 -25.05 44.42
C GLU A 148 6.90 -25.54 45.83
N ASN A 149 6.63 -26.82 46.11
CA ASN A 149 7.40 -28.02 45.71
C ASN A 149 6.67 -29.38 46.04
N THR A 150 7.27 -30.50 45.61
CA THR A 150 7.17 -31.89 46.17
C THR A 150 5.84 -32.68 46.34
N GLN A 151 5.75 -33.78 45.57
CA GLN A 151 5.52 -35.20 45.96
C GLN A 151 4.28 -35.73 46.76
N GLN A 152 3.63 -36.72 46.13
CA GLN A 152 3.14 -38.02 46.67
C GLN A 152 1.89 -38.16 47.57
N THR A 153 1.33 -39.39 47.52
CA THR A 153 0.26 -40.00 48.37
C THR A 153 -1.18 -39.49 48.13
N THR A 154 -2.27 -40.26 48.27
CA THR A 154 -2.44 -41.71 48.55
C THR A 154 -3.73 -42.28 47.92
N ASN A 155 -3.88 -43.61 47.87
CA ASN A 155 -5.12 -44.31 47.50
C ASN A 155 -6.27 -44.09 48.51
N THR A 156 -7.51 -44.11 48.03
CA THR A 156 -8.68 -44.70 48.74
C THR A 156 -9.62 -45.33 47.70
N GLN A 157 -10.39 -46.35 48.08
CA GLN A 157 -11.03 -47.32 47.19
C GLN A 157 -12.58 -47.21 47.12
N ILE A 158 -13.15 -47.49 45.92
CA ILE A 158 -14.25 -48.45 45.61
C ILE A 158 -15.56 -48.29 46.47
N PRO A 159 -16.81 -48.21 45.92
CA PRO A 159 -17.37 -49.40 45.27
C PRO A 159 -18.56 -49.32 44.26
N ILE A 160 -18.65 -50.37 43.41
CA ILE A 160 -19.79 -50.86 42.57
C ILE A 160 -20.48 -49.87 41.56
N LYS A 161 -21.10 -50.29 40.45
CA LYS A 161 -21.56 -51.62 39.98
C LYS A 161 -21.27 -51.92 38.50
N GLU A 162 -21.35 -53.20 38.14
CA GLU A 162 -21.08 -53.76 36.81
C GLU A 162 -22.25 -53.61 35.82
N THR A 163 -21.97 -53.80 34.53
CA THR A 163 -22.64 -54.82 33.69
C THR A 163 -21.65 -55.32 32.63
N ARG A 164 -21.73 -56.59 32.24
CA ARG A 164 -20.71 -57.35 31.48
C ARG A 164 -21.34 -58.05 30.27
N GLN A 165 -20.48 -58.58 29.40
CA GLN A 165 -20.62 -59.67 28.40
C GLN A 165 -20.52 -59.17 26.94
N GLU A 166 -19.45 -59.50 26.20
CA GLU A 166 -19.03 -60.82 25.63
C GLU A 166 -19.75 -61.06 24.28
N THR A 167 -19.15 -61.73 23.27
CA THR A 167 -18.48 -63.05 23.34
C THR A 167 -17.31 -63.21 22.34
N THR A 168 -16.47 -64.20 22.66
CA THR A 168 -15.42 -64.91 21.90
C THR A 168 -15.91 -65.48 20.54
N THR A 169 -15.10 -66.09 19.64
CA THR A 169 -14.12 -67.20 19.80
C THR A 169 -13.02 -67.29 18.73
N GLU A 170 -11.96 -68.04 19.04
CA GLU A 170 -11.03 -68.69 18.10
C GLU A 170 -11.46 -70.14 17.80
N GLU A 171 -10.97 -70.75 16.72
CA GLU A 171 -10.82 -72.22 16.61
C GLU A 171 -9.69 -72.63 15.63
N VAL A 172 -9.21 -73.89 15.67
CA VAL A 172 -7.85 -74.29 15.24
C VAL A 172 -7.75 -75.67 14.57
N SER A 173 -6.94 -75.78 13.50
CA SER A 173 -6.25 -77.00 13.03
C SER A 173 -5.00 -76.59 12.21
N LYS A 174 -3.78 -77.18 12.28
CA LYS A 174 -3.21 -78.54 12.48
C LYS A 174 -3.37 -79.49 11.28
N ILE A 175 -2.40 -80.30 10.83
CA ILE A 175 -0.92 -80.50 11.02
C ILE A 175 -0.45 -81.37 9.82
N THR A 176 0.73 -81.19 9.23
CA THR A 176 1.69 -82.30 8.88
C THR A 176 3.08 -81.76 8.50
N GLU A 177 4.15 -82.42 8.95
CA GLU A 177 5.50 -82.37 8.35
C GLU A 177 5.83 -83.75 7.74
N VAL A 178 6.48 -83.79 6.57
CA VAL A 178 7.29 -84.94 6.10
C VAL A 178 8.51 -84.40 5.37
N SER A 179 9.63 -85.12 5.42
CA SER A 179 10.95 -84.66 4.99
C SER A 179 11.56 -85.46 3.84
N THR A 180 12.77 -85.05 3.45
CA THR A 180 13.83 -85.76 2.71
C THR A 180 13.82 -85.89 1.17
N GLU A 181 15.02 -85.60 0.67
CA GLU A 181 15.73 -86.16 -0.50
C GLU A 181 15.63 -85.51 -1.88
N THR A 182 16.72 -85.71 -2.63
CA THR A 182 17.21 -84.83 -3.70
C THR A 182 17.47 -85.64 -4.96
N ILE A 183 16.95 -85.20 -6.11
CA ILE A 183 17.42 -85.65 -7.42
C ILE A 183 17.61 -84.41 -8.30
N ASN A 184 18.83 -84.23 -8.82
CA ASN A 184 19.10 -83.24 -9.85
C ASN A 184 18.71 -83.82 -11.20
N GLU A 185 17.87 -83.12 -11.97
CA GLU A 185 17.80 -83.35 -13.42
C GLU A 185 17.64 -82.02 -14.16
N THR A 186 18.65 -81.69 -14.97
CA THR A 186 18.82 -80.34 -15.54
C THR A 186 17.95 -80.16 -16.79
N THR A 187 16.94 -79.31 -16.69
CA THR A 187 16.20 -78.79 -17.86
C THR A 187 16.24 -77.28 -17.88
N GLU A 188 16.87 -76.71 -18.92
CA GLU A 188 16.92 -75.26 -19.14
C GLU A 188 15.54 -74.76 -19.61
N VAL A 189 14.67 -74.45 -18.66
CA VAL A 189 13.47 -73.64 -18.92
C VAL A 189 13.94 -72.21 -19.18
N PRO A 190 13.58 -71.56 -20.31
CA PRO A 190 14.03 -70.21 -20.59
C PRO A 190 13.51 -69.26 -19.51
N THR A 191 14.43 -68.58 -18.82
CA THR A 191 14.09 -67.56 -17.83
C THR A 191 13.42 -66.39 -18.50
N VAL A 192 12.09 -66.34 -18.42
CA VAL A 192 11.31 -65.13 -18.65
C VAL A 192 11.75 -64.13 -17.58
N GLU A 193 12.56 -63.15 -17.95
CA GLU A 193 12.84 -62.01 -17.09
C GLU A 193 11.51 -61.32 -16.80
N VAL A 194 11.01 -61.49 -15.57
CA VAL A 194 9.89 -60.71 -15.06
C VAL A 194 10.41 -59.28 -14.91
N VAL A 195 10.20 -58.48 -15.95
CA VAL A 195 10.47 -57.04 -15.94
C VAL A 195 9.61 -56.44 -14.83
N LYS A 196 10.21 -56.29 -13.65
CA LYS A 196 9.57 -55.74 -12.46
C LYS A 196 9.30 -54.27 -12.73
N GLU A 197 8.09 -53.98 -13.19
CA GLU A 197 7.65 -52.64 -13.58
C GLU A 197 7.99 -51.65 -12.45
N GLU A 198 8.87 -50.68 -12.76
CA GLU A 198 9.36 -49.71 -11.77
C GLU A 198 8.21 -48.76 -11.43
N VAL A 199 7.35 -49.14 -10.47
CA VAL A 199 6.17 -48.37 -10.09
C VAL A 199 6.62 -46.98 -9.62
N VAL A 200 6.44 -46.00 -10.51
CA VAL A 200 6.89 -44.64 -10.29
C VAL A 200 6.08 -44.04 -9.15
N PRO A 201 6.72 -43.54 -8.07
CA PRO A 201 6.02 -42.86 -6.99
C PRO A 201 5.25 -41.65 -7.52
N SER A 202 4.01 -41.46 -7.07
CA SER A 202 3.17 -40.32 -7.47
C SER A 202 2.79 -39.48 -6.26
N ILE A 203 2.82 -38.15 -6.42
CA ILE A 203 2.44 -37.23 -5.35
C ILE A 203 1.02 -36.71 -5.58
N SER A 204 0.13 -37.02 -4.64
CA SER A 204 -1.27 -36.58 -4.63
C SER A 204 -1.52 -35.64 -3.46
N TYR A 205 -2.37 -34.64 -3.64
CA TYR A 205 -2.59 -33.61 -2.63
C TYR A 205 -3.98 -32.98 -2.74
N GLN A 206 -4.49 -32.59 -1.57
CA GLN A 206 -5.81 -32.01 -1.38
C GLN A 206 -5.68 -30.73 -0.57
N ALA A 207 -6.42 -29.69 -0.94
CA ALA A 207 -6.38 -28.39 -0.26
C ALA A 207 -7.75 -28.06 0.36
N HIS A 208 -7.72 -27.42 1.52
CA HIS A 208 -8.87 -26.81 2.19
C HIS A 208 -8.91 -25.31 1.84
N ILE A 209 -10.01 -24.84 1.26
CA ILE A 209 -10.18 -23.46 0.79
C ILE A 209 -11.30 -22.78 1.59
N GLN A 210 -11.10 -21.51 1.94
CA GLN A 210 -12.11 -20.65 2.56
C GLN A 210 -13.50 -20.77 1.90
N THR A 211 -14.52 -21.04 2.72
CA THR A 211 -15.95 -21.23 2.32
C THR A 211 -16.19 -22.42 1.38
N ASN A 212 -15.16 -23.12 0.90
CA ASN A 212 -15.28 -24.26 -0.01
C ASN A 212 -14.93 -25.60 0.63
N GLY A 213 -14.25 -25.60 1.78
CA GLY A 213 -13.78 -26.82 2.44
C GLY A 213 -12.71 -27.54 1.63
N TRP A 214 -12.61 -28.85 1.81
CA TRP A 214 -11.74 -29.71 1.00
C TRP A 214 -12.22 -29.81 -0.45
N ILE A 215 -11.41 -29.33 -1.39
CA ILE A 215 -11.65 -29.56 -2.82
C ILE A 215 -11.19 -30.95 -3.27
N ALA A 216 -11.40 -31.30 -4.54
CA ALA A 216 -10.93 -32.57 -5.11
C ALA A 216 -9.40 -32.73 -4.99
N THR A 217 -8.96 -33.96 -4.70
CA THR A 217 -7.54 -34.34 -4.71
C THR A 217 -6.98 -34.29 -6.12
N VAL A 218 -5.80 -33.70 -6.28
CA VAL A 218 -5.07 -33.61 -7.56
C VAL A 218 -3.74 -34.36 -7.48
N LYS A 219 -3.03 -34.49 -8.60
CA LYS A 219 -1.71 -35.16 -8.70
C LYS A 219 -0.67 -34.32 -9.43
N ASP A 220 0.60 -34.59 -9.17
CA ASP A 220 1.75 -34.35 -10.05
C ASP A 220 1.69 -33.09 -10.93
N GLY A 221 1.84 -31.92 -10.29
CA GLY A 221 1.87 -30.61 -10.93
C GLY A 221 0.51 -29.95 -11.23
N ALA A 222 -0.63 -30.61 -11.02
CA ALA A 222 -1.95 -29.99 -11.14
C ALA A 222 -2.21 -28.93 -10.04
N THR A 223 -3.08 -27.95 -10.30
CA THR A 223 -3.37 -26.89 -9.31
C THR A 223 -4.37 -27.36 -8.26
N ALA A 224 -3.98 -27.32 -6.98
CA ALA A 224 -4.91 -27.39 -5.85
C ALA A 224 -5.09 -25.99 -5.24
N GLY A 225 -6.32 -25.50 -5.19
CA GLY A 225 -6.65 -24.15 -4.67
C GLY A 225 -7.52 -23.34 -5.64
N SER A 226 -7.51 -22.02 -5.46
CA SER A 226 -8.13 -21.05 -6.37
C SER A 226 -7.09 -20.03 -6.86
N THR A 227 -7.32 -19.38 -8.00
CA THR A 227 -6.44 -18.28 -8.46
C THR A 227 -7.28 -17.08 -8.88
N GLY A 228 -6.98 -15.90 -8.34
CA GLY A 228 -7.68 -14.65 -8.67
C GLY A 228 -9.16 -14.60 -8.22
N GLN A 229 -9.54 -15.50 -7.31
CA GLN A 229 -10.83 -15.53 -6.62
C GLN A 229 -10.75 -14.95 -5.18
N SER A 230 -9.56 -14.59 -4.71
CA SER A 230 -9.32 -14.03 -3.36
C SER A 230 -9.66 -14.95 -2.19
N LYS A 231 -9.84 -16.25 -2.44
CA LYS A 231 -10.02 -17.28 -1.41
C LYS A 231 -8.68 -17.86 -0.97
N ARG A 232 -8.40 -17.82 0.33
CA ARG A 232 -7.18 -18.42 0.91
C ARG A 232 -7.25 -19.96 0.94
N LEU A 233 -6.09 -20.59 0.88
CA LEU A 233 -5.87 -21.91 1.46
C LEU A 233 -5.85 -21.76 2.98
N GLU A 234 -6.44 -22.72 3.67
CA GLU A 234 -6.46 -22.79 5.14
C GLU A 234 -5.74 -24.05 5.63
N GLY A 235 -5.79 -25.14 4.86
CA GLY A 235 -5.08 -26.38 5.15
C GLY A 235 -4.76 -27.20 3.89
N ILE A 236 -3.90 -28.20 4.07
CA ILE A 236 -3.43 -29.11 3.02
C ILE A 236 -3.17 -30.51 3.59
N LYS A 237 -3.39 -31.53 2.76
CA LYS A 237 -2.93 -32.92 2.95
C LYS A 237 -2.13 -33.31 1.71
N ILE A 238 -0.96 -33.92 1.90
CA ILE A 238 -0.07 -34.37 0.82
C ILE A 238 0.25 -35.84 1.06
N VAL A 239 -0.01 -36.68 0.08
CA VAL A 239 0.26 -38.13 0.11
C VAL A 239 1.29 -38.45 -0.97
N LEU A 240 2.44 -38.96 -0.55
CA LEU A 240 3.34 -39.70 -1.44
C LEU A 240 2.83 -41.14 -1.49
N ASN A 241 2.50 -41.64 -2.68
CA ASN A 241 2.01 -42.99 -2.87
C ASN A 241 3.20 -43.87 -3.28
N ASP A 242 3.63 -44.78 -2.41
CA ASP A 242 4.60 -45.84 -2.72
C ASP A 242 3.97 -47.24 -2.61
N GLN A 243 4.75 -48.27 -2.93
CA GLN A 243 4.30 -49.68 -2.96
C GLN A 243 4.06 -50.28 -1.56
N ASN A 244 4.44 -49.57 -0.50
CA ASN A 244 4.61 -50.12 0.86
C ASN A 244 3.82 -49.34 1.94
N GLY A 245 3.22 -48.20 1.61
CA GLY A 245 2.50 -47.32 2.53
C GLY A 245 3.39 -46.36 3.34
N ASN A 246 4.64 -46.12 2.92
CA ASN A 246 5.59 -45.36 3.73
C ASN A 246 5.35 -43.84 3.72
N SER A 247 5.47 -43.22 4.89
CA SER A 247 5.50 -41.76 5.02
C SER A 247 6.89 -41.16 4.68
N MET A 248 7.38 -41.40 3.47
CA MET A 248 8.66 -40.85 2.99
C MET A 248 8.57 -39.39 2.47
N ILE A 249 7.62 -38.64 3.01
CA ILE A 249 7.42 -37.21 2.79
C ILE A 249 7.08 -36.53 4.11
N THR A 250 7.60 -35.32 4.30
CA THR A 250 7.27 -34.45 5.44
C THR A 250 7.03 -33.02 4.98
N TYR A 251 6.06 -32.33 5.58
CA TYR A 251 5.67 -30.98 5.20
C TYR A 251 5.16 -30.16 6.38
N ARG A 252 5.26 -28.82 6.31
CA ARG A 252 4.72 -27.90 7.33
C ARG A 252 4.17 -26.63 6.71
N ALA A 253 3.16 -26.08 7.34
CA ALA A 253 2.52 -24.82 6.96
C ALA A 253 2.97 -23.66 7.86
N HIS A 254 3.09 -22.47 7.26
CA HIS A 254 3.07 -21.19 7.98
C HIS A 254 1.64 -20.64 7.95
N VAL A 255 1.08 -20.34 9.12
CA VAL A 255 -0.34 -20.03 9.32
C VAL A 255 -0.49 -18.69 10.04
N GLN A 256 -1.44 -17.86 9.60
CA GLN A 256 -1.76 -16.58 10.24
C GLN A 256 -2.01 -16.73 11.76
N GLY A 257 -1.16 -16.09 12.56
CA GLY A 257 -1.22 -16.13 14.04
C GLY A 257 -0.19 -17.11 14.62
N PRO A 258 -0.42 -18.44 14.62
CA PRO A 258 0.53 -19.41 15.18
C PRO A 258 1.89 -19.48 14.46
N GLY A 259 1.99 -18.94 13.24
CA GLY A 259 3.20 -19.02 12.43
C GLY A 259 3.45 -20.45 11.95
N TRP A 260 4.68 -20.92 12.14
CA TRP A 260 5.10 -22.24 11.66
C TRP A 260 4.62 -23.39 12.53
N GLN A 261 3.91 -24.34 11.92
CA GLN A 261 3.57 -25.61 12.55
C GLN A 261 4.70 -26.65 12.49
N ASP A 262 4.55 -27.72 13.27
CA ASP A 262 5.38 -28.92 13.21
C ASP A 262 5.35 -29.62 11.85
N TRP A 263 6.39 -30.41 11.57
CA TRP A 263 6.46 -31.28 10.40
C TRP A 263 5.42 -32.39 10.49
N LYS A 264 4.53 -32.43 9.49
CA LYS A 264 3.48 -33.42 9.27
C LYS A 264 3.95 -34.52 8.32
N LYS A 265 3.39 -35.70 8.49
CA LYS A 265 3.62 -36.92 7.69
C LYS A 265 2.62 -37.06 6.54
N SER A 266 2.84 -38.04 5.66
CA SER A 266 1.99 -38.35 4.52
C SER A 266 0.51 -38.47 4.93
N GLY A 267 -0.35 -37.62 4.36
CA GLY A 267 -1.81 -37.58 4.61
C GLY A 267 -2.27 -36.78 5.83
N GLU A 268 -1.38 -36.34 6.72
CA GLU A 268 -1.75 -35.53 7.89
C GLU A 268 -2.16 -34.09 7.50
N LEU A 269 -2.99 -33.44 8.33
CA LEU A 269 -3.34 -32.02 8.13
C LEU A 269 -2.16 -31.11 8.52
N ALA A 270 -1.68 -30.31 7.56
CA ALA A 270 -0.96 -29.07 7.82
C ALA A 270 -1.88 -27.86 7.53
N GLY A 271 -1.82 -26.82 8.36
CA GLY A 271 -2.75 -25.69 8.35
C GLY A 271 -3.88 -25.83 9.38
N THR A 272 -5.07 -25.35 9.05
CA THR A 272 -6.28 -25.41 9.89
C THR A 272 -7.53 -25.72 9.07
N GLU A 273 -8.51 -26.36 9.71
CA GLU A 273 -9.80 -26.73 9.09
C GLU A 273 -10.99 -25.95 9.71
N LYS A 274 -10.89 -25.60 11.01
CA LYS A 274 -11.98 -24.99 11.79
C LYS A 274 -11.65 -23.62 12.41
N ALA A 275 -10.44 -23.10 12.17
CA ALA A 275 -9.97 -21.85 12.78
C ALA A 275 -10.00 -20.64 11.84
N SER A 276 -10.47 -20.81 10.59
CA SER A 276 -10.52 -19.76 9.55
C SER A 276 -9.19 -19.04 9.27
N LYS A 277 -8.05 -19.64 9.67
CA LYS A 277 -6.71 -19.05 9.54
C LYS A 277 -6.07 -19.47 8.22
N ARG A 278 -5.65 -18.48 7.42
CA ARG A 278 -4.96 -18.70 6.15
C ARG A 278 -3.60 -19.37 6.34
N MET A 279 -3.23 -20.20 5.37
CA MET A 279 -1.83 -20.51 5.08
C MET A 279 -1.20 -19.32 4.36
N GLU A 280 0.02 -18.96 4.75
CA GLU A 280 0.83 -17.91 4.12
C GLU A 280 2.05 -18.47 3.40
N GLY A 281 2.57 -19.62 3.85
CA GLY A 281 3.70 -20.33 3.25
C GLY A 281 3.72 -21.83 3.58
N ILE A 282 4.59 -22.58 2.89
CA ILE A 282 4.75 -24.03 3.05
C ILE A 282 6.19 -24.48 2.81
N MET A 283 6.62 -25.55 3.48
CA MET A 283 7.85 -26.30 3.20
C MET A 283 7.50 -27.78 3.02
N ILE A 284 8.10 -28.46 2.03
CA ILE A 284 7.86 -29.88 1.71
C ILE A 284 9.20 -30.54 1.39
N LYS A 285 9.53 -31.66 2.03
CA LYS A 285 10.73 -32.45 1.73
C LYS A 285 10.45 -33.94 1.76
N LEU A 286 11.13 -34.68 0.89
CA LEU A 286 11.17 -36.14 0.92
C LEU A 286 12.07 -36.61 2.08
N THR A 287 11.91 -37.86 2.48
CA THR A 287 12.77 -38.55 3.46
C THR A 287 13.09 -39.95 2.98
N GLY A 288 14.06 -40.63 3.62
CA GLY A 288 14.49 -41.98 3.23
C GLY A 288 14.95 -42.09 1.78
N GLU A 289 14.74 -43.26 1.16
CA GLU A 289 15.17 -43.55 -0.21
C GLU A 289 14.59 -42.61 -1.27
N TYR A 290 13.41 -42.01 -1.03
CA TYR A 290 12.83 -41.06 -1.98
C TYR A 290 13.57 -39.72 -1.99
N ALA A 291 14.21 -39.32 -0.89
CA ALA A 291 15.12 -38.17 -0.87
C ALA A 291 16.46 -38.45 -1.60
N GLU A 292 16.80 -39.72 -1.81
CA GLU A 292 17.98 -40.14 -2.58
C GLU A 292 17.67 -40.26 -4.07
N LYS A 293 16.47 -40.73 -4.43
CA LYS A 293 16.06 -41.02 -5.80
C LYS A 293 15.31 -39.88 -6.51
N TYR A 294 14.68 -38.96 -5.77
CA TYR A 294 13.83 -37.90 -6.31
C TYR A 294 14.09 -36.53 -5.67
N ASP A 295 13.65 -35.49 -6.37
CA ASP A 295 13.47 -34.13 -5.86
C ASP A 295 11.96 -33.79 -5.84
N VAL A 296 11.51 -33.07 -4.81
CA VAL A 296 10.16 -32.51 -4.74
C VAL A 296 10.20 -31.00 -5.00
N TYR A 297 9.51 -30.58 -6.05
CA TYR A 297 9.37 -29.18 -6.44
C TYR A 297 7.95 -28.70 -6.19
N TYR A 298 7.79 -27.52 -5.59
CA TYR A 298 6.48 -26.97 -5.24
C TYR A 298 6.46 -25.45 -5.31
N ARG A 299 5.32 -24.87 -5.70
CA ARG A 299 5.15 -23.41 -5.74
C ARG A 299 3.78 -22.99 -5.21
N ALA A 300 3.75 -21.78 -4.65
CA ALA A 300 2.54 -21.12 -4.20
C ALA A 300 2.02 -20.11 -5.24
N HIS A 301 0.70 -20.01 -5.34
CA HIS A 301 0.03 -18.80 -5.83
C HIS A 301 -0.27 -17.94 -4.62
N VAL A 302 0.44 -16.82 -4.45
CA VAL A 302 0.26 -15.91 -3.31
C VAL A 302 -0.70 -14.78 -3.72
N ALA A 303 -1.56 -14.35 -2.80
CA ALA A 303 -2.40 -13.17 -2.98
C ALA A 303 -1.53 -11.95 -3.38
N HIS A 304 -2.10 -11.03 -4.16
CA HIS A 304 -1.39 -9.94 -4.86
C HIS A 304 -0.36 -10.40 -5.92
N PHE A 305 0.62 -11.25 -5.57
CA PHE A 305 1.76 -11.58 -6.43
C PHE A 305 1.50 -12.66 -7.50
N GLY A 306 0.53 -13.55 -7.29
CA GLY A 306 0.25 -14.67 -8.19
C GLY A 306 1.21 -15.85 -8.01
N TRP A 307 1.44 -16.64 -9.08
CA TRP A 307 2.37 -17.77 -9.04
C TRP A 307 3.81 -17.31 -8.85
N LEU A 308 4.41 -17.71 -7.73
CA LEU A 308 5.85 -17.57 -7.47
C LEU A 308 6.66 -18.66 -8.20
N GLY A 309 7.99 -18.62 -8.03
CA GLY A 309 8.89 -19.70 -8.45
C GLY A 309 8.66 -21.00 -7.67
N TRP A 310 9.34 -22.06 -8.11
CA TRP A 310 9.31 -23.37 -7.45
C TRP A 310 10.42 -23.48 -6.40
N ALA A 311 10.03 -23.73 -5.16
CA ALA A 311 10.88 -24.20 -4.09
C ALA A 311 11.22 -25.69 -4.29
N LYS A 312 12.34 -26.12 -3.72
CA LYS A 312 12.85 -27.49 -3.74
C LYS A 312 13.12 -28.01 -2.32
N ASN A 313 12.80 -29.29 -2.08
CA ASN A 313 13.30 -30.10 -0.95
C ASN A 313 13.40 -29.41 0.45
N GLY A 314 12.37 -28.67 0.87
CA GLY A 314 12.31 -28.03 2.20
C GLY A 314 12.52 -26.52 2.20
N GLU A 315 12.87 -25.91 1.06
CA GLU A 315 12.83 -24.45 0.86
C GLU A 315 11.42 -23.87 1.10
N LEU A 316 11.31 -22.58 1.43
CA LEU A 316 10.02 -21.91 1.55
C LEU A 316 9.39 -21.69 0.17
N ALA A 317 8.12 -22.06 0.02
CA ALA A 317 7.23 -21.50 -1.01
C ALA A 317 6.13 -20.66 -0.36
N GLY A 318 5.84 -19.48 -0.92
CA GLY A 318 4.78 -18.59 -0.43
C GLY A 318 5.31 -17.27 0.15
N SER A 319 4.87 -16.90 1.34
CA SER A 319 5.26 -15.64 1.97
C SER A 319 5.38 -15.70 3.49
N GLU A 320 6.18 -14.80 4.04
CA GLU A 320 6.47 -14.71 5.47
C GLU A 320 6.69 -13.25 5.87
N CYS A 321 6.19 -12.86 7.05
CA CYS A 321 6.23 -11.48 7.58
C CYS A 321 5.58 -10.38 6.69
N ILE A 322 4.83 -10.74 5.64
CA ILE A 322 4.02 -9.80 4.82
C ILE A 322 2.51 -10.05 4.87
N SER A 323 2.07 -11.07 5.62
CA SER A 323 0.65 -11.38 5.89
C SER A 323 -0.23 -11.67 4.67
N LEU A 324 0.35 -12.24 3.60
CA LEU A 324 -0.38 -12.60 2.38
C LEU A 324 -0.77 -14.08 2.36
N ALA A 325 -1.99 -14.36 1.92
CA ALA A 325 -2.49 -15.73 1.78
C ALA A 325 -1.84 -16.47 0.61
N MET A 326 -1.61 -17.77 0.77
CA MET A 326 -1.62 -18.70 -0.38
C MET A 326 -3.07 -18.83 -0.86
N GLU A 327 -3.33 -18.70 -2.17
CA GLU A 327 -4.61 -19.02 -2.80
C GLU A 327 -4.62 -20.44 -3.43
N ALA A 328 -3.45 -20.90 -3.91
CA ALA A 328 -3.26 -22.22 -4.49
C ALA A 328 -1.81 -22.73 -4.39
N ILE A 329 -1.62 -24.01 -4.69
CA ILE A 329 -0.34 -24.72 -4.73
C ILE A 329 -0.25 -25.64 -5.96
N GLN A 330 0.96 -25.88 -6.43
CA GLN A 330 1.33 -27.00 -7.30
C GLN A 330 2.53 -27.73 -6.67
N ILE A 331 2.52 -29.06 -6.70
CA ILE A 331 3.58 -29.94 -6.18
C ILE A 331 3.87 -31.01 -7.24
N LYS A 332 5.15 -31.23 -7.58
CA LYS A 332 5.58 -32.23 -8.57
C LYS A 332 6.81 -32.99 -8.07
N LEU A 333 6.84 -34.30 -8.30
CA LEU A 333 8.02 -35.14 -8.15
C LEU A 333 8.85 -35.16 -9.45
N VAL A 334 10.19 -35.23 -9.33
CA VAL A 334 11.16 -35.19 -10.44
C VAL A 334 12.29 -36.17 -10.13
N LYS A 335 12.82 -36.95 -11.09
CA LYS A 335 13.93 -37.88 -10.79
C LYS A 335 15.19 -37.06 -10.47
N LYS A 336 15.94 -37.48 -9.46
CA LYS A 336 17.06 -36.68 -8.94
C LYS A 336 18.17 -36.55 -9.99
N GLY A 337 18.60 -35.32 -10.24
CA GLY A 337 19.55 -34.99 -11.31
C GLY A 337 18.90 -34.56 -12.63
N GLU A 338 17.58 -34.72 -12.82
CA GLU A 338 16.89 -34.10 -13.95
C GLU A 338 16.87 -32.56 -13.82
N SER A 339 17.08 -31.86 -14.93
CA SER A 339 17.02 -30.40 -14.98
C SER A 339 15.59 -29.88 -14.84
N PHE A 340 15.32 -29.04 -13.84
CA PHE A 340 14.01 -28.44 -13.62
C PHE A 340 14.09 -26.90 -13.63
N ASN A 341 13.17 -26.25 -14.35
CA ASN A 341 13.11 -24.78 -14.41
C ASN A 341 12.28 -24.21 -13.23
N ALA A 342 12.98 -23.80 -12.17
CA ALA A 342 12.38 -23.22 -10.98
C ALA A 342 11.72 -21.83 -11.22
N GLY A 343 12.10 -21.11 -12.28
CA GLY A 343 11.54 -19.79 -12.58
C GLY A 343 12.07 -18.67 -11.66
N GLY A 344 11.16 -17.88 -11.09
CA GLY A 344 11.49 -16.73 -10.24
C GLY A 344 11.77 -17.10 -8.77
N LYS A 345 11.75 -16.12 -7.86
CA LYS A 345 11.90 -16.38 -6.42
C LYS A 345 10.68 -17.16 -5.90
N ALA A 346 10.91 -18.25 -5.16
CA ALA A 346 9.84 -19.13 -4.66
C ALA A 346 9.07 -18.56 -3.46
N ALA A 347 9.70 -17.62 -2.73
CA ALA A 347 9.14 -17.00 -1.54
C ALA A 347 9.40 -15.50 -1.45
N ILE A 348 8.46 -14.78 -0.87
CA ILE A 348 8.60 -13.36 -0.53
C ILE A 348 8.55 -13.22 1.00
N VAL A 349 9.74 -13.08 1.59
CA VAL A 349 9.92 -12.87 3.03
C VAL A 349 10.23 -11.40 3.28
N LYS A 350 9.60 -10.79 4.28
CA LYS A 350 9.90 -9.40 4.65
C LYS A 350 11.31 -9.27 5.25
N PRO A 351 12.19 -8.39 4.72
CA PRO A 351 13.45 -8.04 5.36
C PRO A 351 13.23 -7.43 6.75
N LYS A 352 14.18 -7.62 7.67
CA LYS A 352 14.19 -6.89 8.95
C LYS A 352 14.74 -5.48 8.73
N LEU A 353 13.90 -4.48 8.94
CA LEU A 353 14.26 -3.06 8.93
C LEU A 353 14.47 -2.55 10.37
N THR A 354 15.63 -1.93 10.62
CA THR A 354 15.97 -1.22 11.86
C THR A 354 16.75 0.05 11.53
N TYR A 355 16.68 1.09 12.37
CA TYR A 355 17.43 2.34 12.13
C TYR A 355 17.80 3.06 13.42
N GLN A 356 18.84 3.89 13.35
CA GLN A 356 19.41 4.58 14.49
C GLN A 356 19.74 6.03 14.13
N ALA A 357 19.33 6.98 14.97
CA ALA A 357 19.53 8.42 14.76
C ALA A 357 20.63 8.98 15.66
N HIS A 358 21.48 9.85 15.11
CA HIS A 358 22.42 10.70 15.85
C HIS A 358 21.81 12.10 16.02
N CYS A 359 21.62 12.54 17.26
CA CYS A 359 20.93 13.78 17.63
C CYS A 359 21.87 14.74 18.37
N GLN A 360 21.66 16.05 18.20
CA GLN A 360 22.41 17.08 18.91
C GLN A 360 22.39 16.88 20.44
N ASP A 361 23.57 16.99 21.05
CA ASP A 361 23.93 16.80 22.46
C ASP A 361 23.60 15.42 23.08
N TYR A 362 22.89 14.55 22.35
CA TYR A 362 22.56 13.18 22.78
C TYR A 362 23.34 12.08 22.05
N GLY A 363 24.01 12.41 20.94
CA GLY A 363 24.70 11.44 20.12
C GLY A 363 23.76 10.38 19.54
N TRP A 364 24.25 9.15 19.43
CA TRP A 364 23.46 8.01 18.97
C TRP A 364 22.38 7.62 19.97
N ARG A 365 21.11 7.75 19.56
CA ARG A 365 19.93 7.23 20.28
C ARG A 365 19.87 5.69 20.15
N PRO A 366 19.03 4.99 20.93
CA PRO A 366 18.80 3.56 20.74
C PRO A 366 18.34 3.23 19.31
N THR A 367 18.73 2.05 18.81
CA THR A 367 18.24 1.54 17.52
C THR A 367 16.77 1.14 17.66
N VAL A 368 15.94 1.60 16.73
CA VAL A 368 14.49 1.31 16.69
C VAL A 368 14.13 0.39 15.54
N GLY A 369 12.94 -0.22 15.63
CA GLY A 369 12.35 -1.01 14.56
C GLY A 369 11.56 -0.17 13.55
N GLU A 370 11.01 -0.84 12.55
CA GLU A 370 10.08 -0.26 11.58
C GLU A 370 8.95 0.57 12.22
N GLY A 371 8.64 1.72 11.63
CA GLY A 371 7.54 2.61 12.03
C GLY A 371 7.76 3.36 13.35
N SER A 372 8.80 3.05 14.10
CA SER A 372 9.13 3.73 15.36
C SER A 372 9.84 5.06 15.12
N THR A 373 9.58 6.07 15.95
CA THR A 373 10.27 7.36 15.89
C THR A 373 11.76 7.22 16.24
N ALA A 374 12.66 7.58 15.32
CA ALA A 374 14.09 7.75 15.59
C ALA A 374 14.46 9.23 15.58
N GLY A 375 14.85 9.77 16.73
CA GLY A 375 15.22 11.18 16.89
C GLY A 375 14.63 11.76 18.18
N THR A 376 14.19 13.01 18.11
CA THR A 376 13.41 13.70 19.14
C THR A 376 12.31 14.55 18.51
N THR A 377 11.25 14.85 19.24
CA THR A 377 10.12 15.69 18.76
C THR A 377 9.77 16.72 19.81
N GLY A 378 9.75 18.01 19.45
CA GLY A 378 9.43 19.11 20.38
C GLY A 378 10.60 19.58 21.27
N GLU A 379 11.64 18.77 21.43
CA GLU A 379 12.85 19.12 22.21
C GLU A 379 13.78 20.16 21.54
N SER A 380 13.47 20.58 20.30
CA SER A 380 14.31 21.49 19.50
C SER A 380 15.73 20.98 19.17
N ARG A 381 15.95 19.66 19.20
CA ARG A 381 17.24 19.02 18.86
C ARG A 381 17.24 18.58 17.41
N ARG A 382 18.31 18.87 16.68
CA ARG A 382 18.48 18.44 15.28
C ARG A 382 18.94 16.98 15.18
N LEU A 383 18.49 16.28 14.13
CA LEU A 383 19.22 15.16 13.56
C LEU A 383 20.52 15.66 12.94
N GLU A 384 21.58 14.88 13.06
CA GLU A 384 22.88 15.13 12.41
C GLU A 384 23.32 13.94 11.56
N GLY A 385 22.97 12.72 11.96
CA GLY A 385 23.30 11.49 11.26
C GLY A 385 22.25 10.39 11.42
N LEU A 386 22.29 9.40 10.53
CA LEU A 386 21.39 8.26 10.51
C LEU A 386 22.13 7.02 9.99
N LYS A 387 21.82 5.86 10.58
CA LYS A 387 22.13 4.52 10.03
C LYS A 387 20.80 3.80 9.82
N ILE A 388 20.66 3.11 8.68
CA ILE A 388 19.49 2.28 8.37
C ILE A 388 20.01 0.90 7.98
N ASP A 389 19.48 -0.13 8.63
CA ASP A 389 19.82 -1.52 8.36
C ASP A 389 18.63 -2.29 7.80
N LEU A 390 18.89 -3.02 6.72
CA LEU A 390 17.89 -3.81 6.00
C LEU A 390 18.44 -5.22 5.73
N LEU A 391 18.12 -6.16 6.62
CA LEU A 391 18.66 -7.51 6.62
C LEU A 391 17.69 -8.51 5.99
N ASN A 392 18.09 -9.15 4.89
CA ASN A 392 17.40 -10.30 4.33
C ASN A 392 17.84 -11.61 5.03
N LEU A 393 17.00 -12.66 4.97
CA LEU A 393 17.38 -14.01 5.42
C LEU A 393 18.59 -14.58 4.68
N ASP A 394 18.80 -14.18 3.42
CA ASP A 394 19.92 -14.58 2.57
C ASP A 394 21.19 -13.71 2.79
N GLY A 395 21.19 -12.84 3.80
CA GLY A 395 22.30 -11.94 4.14
C GLY A 395 22.53 -10.79 3.16
N SER A 396 21.83 -10.76 2.03
CA SER A 396 21.89 -9.63 1.09
C SER A 396 21.20 -8.40 1.66
N ASN A 397 21.64 -7.21 1.25
CA ASN A 397 21.01 -5.94 1.62
C ASN A 397 20.76 -5.09 0.37
N GLY A 398 19.51 -4.66 0.21
CA GLY A 398 19.02 -4.01 -1.01
C GLY A 398 18.49 -2.60 -0.76
N ILE A 399 19.19 -1.81 0.06
CA ILE A 399 18.83 -0.43 0.41
C ILE A 399 19.96 0.55 0.02
N GLU A 400 19.56 1.72 -0.47
CA GLU A 400 20.44 2.87 -0.61
C GLU A 400 19.75 4.13 -0.03
N TYR A 401 20.48 4.92 0.76
CA TYR A 401 20.00 6.17 1.33
C TYR A 401 21.04 7.28 1.28
N ARG A 402 20.62 8.54 1.37
CA ARG A 402 21.53 9.69 1.50
C ARG A 402 20.86 10.85 2.22
N ALA A 403 21.66 11.63 2.94
CA ALA A 403 21.22 12.81 3.66
C ALA A 403 21.55 14.11 2.89
N HIS A 404 20.73 15.14 3.09
CA HIS A 404 21.04 16.53 2.79
C HIS A 404 21.47 17.24 4.07
N ILE A 405 22.72 17.71 4.11
CA ILE A 405 23.34 18.30 5.30
C ILE A 405 23.59 19.80 5.09
N GLN A 406 23.32 20.60 6.13
CA GLN A 406 23.54 22.05 6.12
C GLN A 406 24.96 22.42 5.65
N GLY A 407 25.04 23.12 4.51
CA GLY A 407 26.29 23.53 3.87
C GLY A 407 26.62 22.65 2.66
N PRO A 408 27.14 21.41 2.84
CA PRO A 408 27.50 20.52 1.74
C PRO A 408 26.34 20.10 0.83
N GLY A 409 25.11 20.10 1.34
CA GLY A 409 23.93 19.61 0.63
C GLY A 409 23.87 18.08 0.59
N TRP A 410 23.49 17.52 -0.56
CA TRP A 410 23.36 16.07 -0.74
C TRP A 410 24.70 15.35 -0.69
N GLN A 411 24.81 14.37 0.20
CA GLN A 411 25.93 13.42 0.23
C GLN A 411 25.75 12.30 -0.82
N ASP A 412 26.81 11.49 -0.99
CA ASP A 412 26.75 10.23 -1.72
C ASP A 412 25.78 9.21 -1.11
N TRP A 413 25.35 8.25 -1.92
CA TRP A 413 24.51 7.15 -1.50
C TRP A 413 25.27 6.17 -0.59
N LYS A 414 24.62 5.83 0.52
CA LYS A 414 25.04 4.91 1.59
C LYS A 414 24.25 3.62 1.54
N LYS A 415 24.88 2.52 1.96
CA LYS A 415 24.31 1.17 2.06
C LYS A 415 23.85 0.87 3.49
N SER A 416 23.30 -0.32 3.72
CA SER A 416 22.92 -0.82 5.06
C SER A 416 24.03 -0.56 6.09
N GLY A 417 23.67 0.07 7.20
CA GLY A 417 24.55 0.30 8.36
C GLY A 417 25.59 1.43 8.20
N GLU A 418 25.79 1.97 6.99
CA GLU A 418 26.71 3.07 6.75
C GLU A 418 26.14 4.41 7.27
N LEU A 419 26.99 5.30 7.81
CA LEU A 419 26.58 6.63 8.25
C LEU A 419 26.16 7.50 7.04
N ALA A 420 24.90 7.92 7.02
CA ALA A 420 24.45 9.08 6.26
C ALA A 420 24.34 10.29 7.20
N GLY A 421 24.90 11.42 6.79
CA GLY A 421 25.00 12.65 7.57
C GLY A 421 26.38 12.87 8.19
N THR A 422 26.42 13.40 9.40
CA THR A 422 27.67 13.72 10.11
C THR A 422 27.61 13.36 11.58
N GLU A 423 28.78 12.99 12.10
CA GLU A 423 29.05 12.79 13.52
C GLU A 423 30.09 13.85 13.93
N ASN A 424 29.93 14.48 15.09
CA ASN A 424 30.79 15.55 15.64
C ASN A 424 31.01 16.83 14.77
N ALA A 425 30.40 16.96 13.59
CA ALA A 425 30.56 18.14 12.71
C ALA A 425 29.62 19.32 13.04
N ALA A 426 28.72 19.16 14.01
CA ALA A 426 27.70 20.13 14.43
C ALA A 426 26.76 20.64 13.31
N LYS A 427 26.54 19.85 12.25
CA LYS A 427 25.69 20.20 11.10
C LYS A 427 24.38 19.41 11.14
N ARG A 428 23.25 20.11 11.01
CA ARG A 428 21.93 19.47 10.90
C ARG A 428 21.77 18.68 9.60
N MET A 429 20.99 17.61 9.70
CA MET A 429 20.26 17.04 8.57
C MET A 429 19.01 17.87 8.29
N GLU A 430 18.75 18.11 7.01
CA GLU A 430 17.60 18.90 6.54
C GLU A 430 16.60 18.02 5.77
N ALA A 431 17.10 17.07 4.98
CA ALA A 431 16.31 16.12 4.19
C ALA A 431 17.01 14.77 4.01
N ILE A 432 16.26 13.77 3.53
CA ILE A 432 16.74 12.42 3.23
C ILE A 432 16.09 11.87 1.94
N GLN A 433 16.79 10.95 1.26
CA GLN A 433 16.22 10.05 0.26
C GLN A 433 16.60 8.61 0.61
N ILE A 434 15.66 7.68 0.51
CA ILE A 434 15.82 6.23 0.79
C ILE A 434 15.12 5.44 -0.33
N LYS A 435 15.79 4.44 -0.91
CA LYS A 435 15.24 3.61 -2.00
C LYS A 435 15.72 2.17 -1.88
N LEU A 436 14.97 1.26 -2.47
CA LEU A 436 15.37 -0.15 -2.60
C LEU A 436 16.13 -0.41 -3.91
N LYS A 437 16.92 -1.48 -3.93
CA LYS A 437 17.71 -1.97 -5.07
C LYS A 437 17.64 -3.49 -5.19
N GLY A 438 18.03 -3.99 -6.37
CA GLY A 438 17.99 -5.41 -6.69
C GLY A 438 16.57 -5.98 -6.57
N ASP A 439 16.47 -7.25 -6.21
CA ASP A 439 15.17 -7.95 -6.11
C ASP A 439 14.21 -7.34 -5.09
N LEU A 440 14.69 -6.70 -4.02
CA LEU A 440 13.81 -6.06 -3.04
C LEU A 440 12.95 -4.96 -3.67
N ALA A 441 13.47 -4.23 -4.66
CA ALA A 441 12.70 -3.20 -5.36
C ALA A 441 11.55 -3.79 -6.22
N ASN A 442 11.58 -5.09 -6.54
CA ASN A 442 10.53 -5.77 -7.29
C ASN A 442 9.36 -6.24 -6.40
N TYR A 443 9.63 -6.56 -5.13
CA TYR A 443 8.62 -7.12 -4.20
C TYR A 443 8.20 -6.16 -3.07
N PHE A 444 8.95 -5.09 -2.82
CA PHE A 444 8.70 -4.14 -1.74
C PHE A 444 8.67 -2.68 -2.22
N ASP A 445 8.09 -1.84 -1.38
CA ASP A 445 8.13 -0.38 -1.40
C ASP A 445 8.59 0.11 -0.02
N ILE A 446 9.43 1.16 0.03
CA ILE A 446 9.87 1.81 1.27
C ILE A 446 9.33 3.23 1.36
N TYR A 447 8.73 3.53 2.52
CA TYR A 447 8.11 4.81 2.86
C TYR A 447 8.83 5.44 4.06
N TYR A 448 8.97 6.76 4.08
CA TYR A 448 9.64 7.47 5.18
C TYR A 448 9.17 8.92 5.28
N ARG A 449 9.06 9.42 6.50
CA ARG A 449 8.73 10.83 6.80
C ARG A 449 9.67 11.39 7.85
N MET A 450 9.81 12.72 7.87
CA MET A 450 10.63 13.43 8.87
C MET A 450 9.77 14.38 9.70
N HIS A 451 10.12 14.51 10.99
CA HIS A 451 9.69 15.62 11.84
C HIS A 451 10.63 16.80 11.59
N VAL A 452 10.09 17.97 11.30
CA VAL A 452 10.86 19.16 10.94
C VAL A 452 10.41 20.36 11.78
N GLU A 453 11.37 21.15 12.25
CA GLU A 453 11.15 22.42 12.95
C GLU A 453 10.12 23.31 12.21
N GLY A 454 9.07 23.74 12.91
CA GLY A 454 8.03 24.61 12.38
C GLY A 454 6.98 23.94 11.48
N TYR A 455 7.22 22.70 11.03
CA TYR A 455 6.27 21.92 10.20
C TYR A 455 5.66 20.73 10.95
N GLY A 456 6.35 20.20 11.97
CA GLY A 456 5.97 18.94 12.62
C GLY A 456 6.27 17.74 11.72
N TRP A 457 5.46 16.69 11.81
CA TRP A 457 5.55 15.54 10.91
C TRP A 457 5.07 15.89 9.49
N LEU A 458 5.99 15.79 8.53
CA LEU A 458 5.66 15.86 7.10
C LEU A 458 4.96 14.56 6.62
N GLY A 459 4.48 14.59 5.38
CA GLY A 459 3.98 13.40 4.69
C GLY A 459 5.09 12.36 4.42
N TRP A 460 4.68 11.18 3.96
CA TRP A 460 5.58 10.08 3.63
C TRP A 460 6.08 10.18 2.19
N ALA A 461 7.39 10.22 2.01
CA ALA A 461 8.08 10.03 0.73
C ALA A 461 8.21 8.53 0.43
N LYS A 462 8.23 8.18 -0.86
CA LYS A 462 8.34 6.79 -1.34
C LYS A 462 9.56 6.58 -2.24
N ASN A 463 10.27 5.45 -2.06
CA ASN A 463 11.22 4.87 -3.04
C ASN A 463 12.26 5.83 -3.69
N GLY A 464 12.72 6.85 -2.98
CA GLY A 464 13.77 7.78 -3.43
C GLY A 464 13.25 9.18 -3.75
N GLU A 465 11.96 9.45 -3.52
CA GLU A 465 11.46 10.80 -3.29
C GLU A 465 12.18 11.47 -2.11
N VAL A 466 12.08 12.79 -1.97
CA VAL A 466 12.70 13.49 -0.84
C VAL A 466 11.73 13.52 0.33
N ALA A 467 12.22 13.30 1.55
CA ALA A 467 11.54 13.68 2.79
C ALA A 467 12.32 14.77 3.52
N GLY A 468 11.64 15.65 4.25
CA GLY A 468 12.27 16.77 4.99
C GLY A 468 12.20 18.08 4.21
N THR A 469 13.25 18.91 4.27
CA THR A 469 13.29 20.21 3.58
C THR A 469 14.66 20.55 2.98
N THR A 470 14.71 21.45 1.99
CA THR A 470 15.95 22.15 1.65
C THR A 470 15.73 23.65 1.43
N GLY A 471 16.82 24.42 1.60
CA GLY A 471 16.84 25.87 1.36
C GLY A 471 16.34 26.73 2.53
N CYS A 472 15.33 26.28 3.28
CA CYS A 472 14.62 27.09 4.28
C CYS A 472 15.25 27.09 5.69
N SER A 473 16.42 26.48 5.84
CA SER A 473 17.17 26.35 7.11
C SER A 473 16.51 25.64 8.28
N ALA A 474 15.29 25.12 8.13
CA ALA A 474 14.63 24.29 9.13
C ALA A 474 15.41 22.98 9.35
N ARG A 475 15.59 22.57 10.61
CA ARG A 475 16.20 21.26 10.95
C ARG A 475 15.17 20.13 10.87
N ALA A 476 15.62 18.95 10.46
CA ALA A 476 14.93 17.71 10.83
C ALA A 476 15.27 17.34 12.28
N GLU A 477 14.33 16.74 13.00
CA GLU A 477 14.43 16.40 14.43
C GLU A 477 14.20 14.90 14.69
N ALA A 478 13.34 14.25 13.88
CA ALA A 478 13.12 12.82 13.89
C ALA A 478 12.77 12.25 12.50
N ILE A 479 12.81 10.92 12.38
CA ILE A 479 12.42 10.16 11.19
C ILE A 479 11.64 8.89 11.58
N GLU A 480 10.70 8.49 10.74
CA GLU A 480 10.06 7.17 10.74
C GLU A 480 10.25 6.52 9.36
N ILE A 481 10.44 5.19 9.32
CA ILE A 481 10.65 4.43 8.08
C ILE A 481 9.81 3.15 8.13
N VAL A 482 9.02 2.89 7.09
CA VAL A 482 8.14 1.71 6.95
C VAL A 482 8.43 0.96 5.66
N LEU A 483 8.65 -0.35 5.74
CA LEU A 483 8.78 -1.25 4.60
C LEU A 483 7.49 -2.04 4.40
N THR A 484 7.00 -2.12 3.17
CA THR A 484 5.80 -2.90 2.87
C THR A 484 5.88 -3.57 1.51
N TYR A 485 5.03 -4.57 1.26
CA TYR A 485 5.01 -5.24 -0.04
C TYR A 485 4.54 -4.29 -1.14
N LYS A 486 5.02 -4.51 -2.37
CA LYS A 486 4.83 -3.56 -3.48
C LYS A 486 3.36 -3.34 -3.81
N GLU A 487 3.02 -2.11 -4.21
CA GLU A 487 1.65 -1.68 -4.51
C GLU A 487 0.62 -1.87 -3.36
N LYS A 488 1.02 -2.14 -2.11
CA LYS A 488 0.11 -1.99 -0.98
C LYS A 488 -0.37 -0.54 -0.89
N ASP A 489 -1.70 -0.35 -0.75
CA ASP A 489 -2.29 0.95 -0.43
C ASP A 489 -1.70 1.46 0.91
N PHE A 490 -1.15 2.68 0.91
CA PHE A 490 -0.46 3.30 2.04
C PHE A 490 -0.78 4.80 2.02
N ASP A 491 -1.29 5.36 3.12
CA ASP A 491 -1.59 6.80 3.17
C ASP A 491 -0.31 7.60 3.37
N CYS A 492 0.03 8.41 2.36
CA CYS A 492 1.21 9.27 2.39
C CYS A 492 0.94 10.60 3.11
N GLY A 493 -0.33 10.94 3.39
CA GLY A 493 -0.72 12.16 4.09
C GLY A 493 -0.45 13.43 3.30
N GLY A 494 0.25 14.39 3.93
CA GLY A 494 0.58 15.69 3.35
C GLY A 494 1.77 15.67 2.37
N ALA A 495 2.35 16.84 2.14
CA ALA A 495 3.62 16.94 1.41
C ALA A 495 4.76 16.33 2.26
N ALA A 496 5.55 15.44 1.67
CA ALA A 496 6.74 14.89 2.33
C ALA A 496 7.95 15.82 2.30
N TYR A 497 7.94 16.81 1.41
CA TYR A 497 9.08 17.66 1.08
C TYR A 497 8.67 19.12 0.87
N HIS A 498 9.47 20.04 1.42
CA HIS A 498 9.42 21.46 1.09
C HIS A 498 10.78 21.96 0.59
N ASP A 499 10.76 22.67 -0.55
CA ASP A 499 11.93 23.27 -1.18
C ASP A 499 11.72 24.77 -1.31
N THR A 500 12.72 25.57 -0.96
CA THR A 500 12.69 27.04 -1.08
C THR A 500 13.81 27.60 -1.94
N LYS A 501 14.65 26.74 -2.53
CA LYS A 501 15.63 27.13 -3.57
C LYS A 501 15.18 26.73 -4.97
N LYS A 502 14.26 25.77 -5.11
CA LYS A 502 13.71 25.32 -6.39
C LYS A 502 12.59 26.23 -6.92
N THR A 503 12.89 27.50 -7.10
CA THR A 503 12.10 28.43 -7.93
C THR A 503 12.32 28.13 -9.42
N ASP A 504 11.98 26.92 -9.86
CA ASP A 504 12.08 26.46 -11.26
C ASP A 504 10.70 26.13 -11.89
N SER A 505 9.64 26.53 -11.22
CA SER A 505 8.44 27.11 -11.82
C SER A 505 7.70 27.80 -10.69
N ALA A 506 7.45 29.11 -10.77
CA ALA A 506 6.94 29.87 -9.64
C ALA A 506 5.60 29.30 -9.12
N SER A 507 5.64 28.67 -7.94
CA SER A 507 4.45 28.46 -7.14
C SER A 507 3.97 29.83 -6.72
N SER A 508 2.90 30.31 -7.37
CA SER A 508 2.36 31.65 -7.15
C SER A 508 2.11 31.90 -5.66
N LYS A 509 2.20 33.16 -5.20
CA LYS A 509 1.97 33.48 -3.77
C LYS A 509 0.62 32.95 -3.26
N ALA A 510 -0.37 32.92 -4.15
CA ALA A 510 -1.68 32.32 -3.97
C ALA A 510 -1.66 30.80 -3.68
N GLU A 511 -0.81 30.00 -4.36
CA GLU A 511 -0.68 28.56 -4.13
C GLU A 511 0.02 28.27 -2.79
N VAL A 512 1.10 29.00 -2.48
CA VAL A 512 1.76 28.96 -1.15
C VAL A 512 0.75 29.24 -0.05
N LEU A 513 -0.06 30.28 -0.22
CA LEU A 513 -1.09 30.73 0.72
C LEU A 513 -2.25 29.73 0.85
N VAL A 514 -2.69 29.06 -0.23
CA VAL A 514 -3.70 27.98 -0.16
C VAL A 514 -3.15 26.77 0.57
N ASN A 515 -1.92 26.34 0.27
CA ASN A 515 -1.30 25.18 0.93
C ASN A 515 -1.07 25.45 2.43
N LEU A 516 -0.68 26.69 2.79
CA LEU A 516 -0.56 27.13 4.18
C LEU A 516 -1.92 27.18 4.90
N ALA A 517 -2.98 27.67 4.23
CA ALA A 517 -4.33 27.62 4.80
C ALA A 517 -4.79 26.17 5.00
N ALA A 518 -4.52 25.30 4.03
CA ALA A 518 -4.93 23.91 4.00
C ALA A 518 -4.33 23.07 5.15
N SER A 519 -3.11 23.40 5.59
CA SER A 519 -2.44 22.74 6.72
C SER A 519 -2.98 23.16 8.09
N GLN A 520 -3.74 24.26 8.19
CA GLN A 520 -4.33 24.72 9.45
C GLN A 520 -5.74 24.18 9.72
N VAL A 521 -6.37 23.50 8.75
CA VAL A 521 -7.74 23.00 8.88
C VAL A 521 -7.83 21.97 10.01
N GLY A 522 -8.78 22.17 10.93
CA GLY A 522 -8.91 21.40 12.17
C GLY A 522 -8.29 22.07 13.41
N TYR A 523 -7.62 23.21 13.26
CA TYR A 523 -7.16 24.02 14.40
C TYR A 523 -8.34 24.67 15.12
N TYR A 524 -8.58 24.30 16.38
CA TYR A 524 -9.60 24.87 17.27
C TYR A 524 -9.12 26.13 17.97
N GLU A 525 -10.04 27.08 18.12
CA GLU A 525 -9.89 28.29 18.94
C GLU A 525 -9.62 27.93 20.39
N LYS A 526 -8.87 28.79 21.10
CA LYS A 526 -8.43 28.54 22.48
C LYS A 526 -9.24 29.33 23.51
N ALA A 527 -9.23 28.84 24.75
CA ALA A 527 -9.80 29.55 25.89
C ALA A 527 -8.83 30.62 26.45
N THR A 528 -7.52 30.39 26.32
CA THR A 528 -6.43 31.23 26.87
C THR A 528 -5.19 31.18 25.98
N ASN A 529 -4.10 31.85 26.39
CA ASN A 529 -2.78 31.77 25.75
C ASN A 529 -2.04 30.42 25.99
N SER A 530 -2.64 29.45 26.68
CA SER A 530 -2.04 28.11 26.85
C SER A 530 -2.22 27.27 25.58
N ASN A 531 -1.25 26.40 25.29
CA ASN A 531 -1.30 25.39 24.22
C ASN A 531 -1.72 25.96 22.84
N LEU A 532 -1.23 27.16 22.49
CA LEU A 532 -1.61 27.84 21.24
C LEU A 532 -1.21 27.05 19.99
N ASP A 533 -0.14 26.25 20.02
CA ASP A 533 0.35 25.49 18.86
C ASP A 533 -0.38 24.18 18.61
N ASP A 534 -0.94 23.58 19.66
CA ASP A 534 -1.77 22.38 19.58
C ASP A 534 -3.04 22.66 18.79
N PHE A 535 -3.47 21.72 17.94
CA PHE A 535 -4.67 21.91 17.12
C PHE A 535 -5.97 21.79 17.94
N THR A 536 -6.08 20.87 18.89
CA THR A 536 -7.35 20.50 19.53
C THR A 536 -7.44 20.83 21.02
N ALA A 537 -6.32 20.91 21.73
CA ALA A 537 -6.28 21.21 23.17
C ALA A 537 -6.68 22.66 23.51
N ASN A 538 -7.00 22.90 24.79
CA ASN A 538 -7.39 24.19 25.37
C ASN A 538 -8.53 24.91 24.63
N ARG A 539 -9.51 24.17 24.10
CA ARG A 539 -10.59 24.74 23.25
C ARG A 539 -11.42 25.81 23.99
N GLY A 540 -11.76 26.91 23.29
CA GLY A 540 -12.62 27.98 23.82
C GLY A 540 -13.33 28.80 22.73
N SER A 541 -13.81 29.99 23.11
CA SER A 541 -14.62 30.90 22.26
C SER A 541 -14.32 32.40 22.50
N ASN A 542 -13.11 32.71 22.96
CA ASN A 542 -12.64 34.07 23.33
C ASN A 542 -11.70 34.71 22.27
N ASN A 543 -11.69 34.23 21.04
CA ASN A 543 -10.77 34.59 19.94
C ASN A 543 -9.27 34.39 20.27
N TYR A 544 -8.90 33.42 21.11
CA TYR A 544 -7.48 33.08 21.35
C TYR A 544 -6.97 32.08 20.30
N ASN A 545 -5.81 32.37 19.72
CA ASN A 545 -5.20 31.60 18.64
C ASN A 545 -3.68 31.88 18.54
N LYS A 546 -2.91 30.99 17.89
CA LYS A 546 -1.48 31.23 17.61
C LYS A 546 -1.24 32.35 16.61
N TYR A 547 -2.14 32.53 15.64
CA TYR A 547 -1.96 33.48 14.54
C TYR A 547 -1.79 34.93 15.02
N ALA A 548 -2.46 35.32 16.10
CA ALA A 548 -2.27 36.60 16.78
C ALA A 548 -0.85 36.78 17.31
N ARG A 549 -0.35 35.81 18.09
CA ARG A 549 1.03 35.76 18.60
C ARG A 549 2.03 35.84 17.46
N ASP A 550 1.83 35.01 16.43
CA ASP A 550 2.76 34.86 15.30
C ASP A 550 2.91 36.13 14.45
N ILE A 551 1.86 36.95 14.33
CA ILE A 551 1.94 38.27 13.68
C ILE A 551 2.29 39.41 14.66
N GLY A 552 2.45 39.12 15.96
CA GLY A 552 2.86 40.09 16.97
C GLY A 552 1.73 41.00 17.50
N VAL A 553 0.49 40.49 17.57
CA VAL A 553 -0.65 41.21 18.15
C VAL A 553 -1.28 40.48 19.33
N ALA A 554 -2.05 41.21 20.15
CA ALA A 554 -2.78 40.64 21.27
C ALA A 554 -3.82 39.60 20.81
N ASN A 555 -4.05 38.58 21.63
CA ASN A 555 -5.16 37.64 21.43
C ASN A 555 -6.51 38.30 21.77
N GLY A 556 -7.62 37.68 21.34
CA GLY A 556 -8.97 38.25 21.45
C GLY A 556 -9.36 39.20 20.29
N GLN A 557 -8.47 39.41 19.32
CA GLN A 557 -8.74 40.16 18.09
C GLN A 557 -9.54 39.31 17.08
N ALA A 558 -10.31 39.95 16.21
CA ALA A 558 -11.23 39.31 15.24
C ALA A 558 -10.57 38.19 14.41
N TRP A 559 -10.73 36.93 14.85
CA TRP A 559 -9.81 35.85 14.48
C TRP A 559 -9.84 35.47 13.00
N CYS A 560 -10.99 35.57 12.31
CA CYS A 560 -11.05 35.33 10.86
C CYS A 560 -10.12 36.28 10.07
N ALA A 561 -10.02 37.56 10.49
CA ALA A 561 -9.08 38.51 9.92
C ALA A 561 -7.63 38.23 10.37
N THR A 562 -7.41 37.93 11.66
CA THR A 562 -6.09 37.54 12.19
C THR A 562 -5.49 36.36 11.41
N PHE A 563 -6.29 35.34 11.12
CA PHE A 563 -5.91 34.16 10.34
C PHE A 563 -5.55 34.52 8.89
N VAL A 564 -6.39 35.29 8.20
CA VAL A 564 -6.11 35.76 6.83
C VAL A 564 -4.82 36.59 6.77
N TRP A 565 -4.54 37.45 7.76
CA TRP A 565 -3.31 38.24 7.78
C TRP A 565 -2.06 37.44 8.12
N TRP A 566 -2.17 36.45 9.00
CA TRP A 566 -1.10 35.48 9.22
C TRP A 566 -0.76 34.70 7.94
N LEU A 567 -1.77 34.29 7.17
CA LEU A 567 -1.57 33.67 5.85
C LEU A 567 -0.89 34.64 4.86
N MET A 568 -1.40 35.85 4.71
CA MET A 568 -0.87 36.85 3.76
C MET A 568 0.56 37.28 4.11
N ARG A 569 0.90 37.41 5.40
CA ARG A 569 2.26 37.74 5.85
C ARG A 569 3.22 36.56 5.66
N THR A 570 2.83 35.35 6.08
CA THR A 570 3.67 34.15 5.98
C THR A 570 3.91 33.73 4.53
N ALA A 571 2.94 33.94 3.63
CA ALA A 571 3.09 33.70 2.19
C ALA A 571 3.73 34.88 1.41
N GLY A 572 4.22 35.91 2.10
CA GLY A 572 4.89 37.06 1.48
C GLY A 572 3.99 37.89 0.55
N VAL A 573 2.67 37.84 0.72
CA VAL A 573 1.70 38.72 0.02
C VAL A 573 1.72 40.13 0.61
N SER A 574 2.11 40.26 1.88
CA SER A 574 2.04 41.53 2.62
C SER A 574 3.11 41.70 3.69
N GLU A 575 3.69 42.89 3.75
CA GLU A 575 4.72 43.29 4.73
C GLU A 575 4.22 44.36 5.73
N GLY A 576 2.96 44.78 5.61
CA GLY A 576 2.35 45.82 6.43
C GLY A 576 1.89 45.36 7.82
N ALA A 577 1.59 46.34 8.69
CA ALA A 577 1.00 46.09 10.01
C ALA A 577 -0.39 45.43 9.90
N TYR A 578 -0.75 44.61 10.88
CA TYR A 578 -2.06 43.94 10.96
C TYR A 578 -3.20 44.98 11.02
N PRO A 579 -4.10 45.04 10.02
CA PRO A 579 -5.25 45.91 10.06
C PRO A 579 -6.36 45.25 10.88
N ALA A 580 -6.72 45.86 12.01
CA ALA A 580 -7.42 45.21 13.12
C ALA A 580 -8.93 44.90 12.93
N ARG A 581 -9.35 44.50 11.72
CA ARG A 581 -10.66 43.90 11.40
C ARG A 581 -10.79 43.52 9.92
N THR A 582 -11.77 42.67 9.65
CA THR A 582 -12.28 42.29 8.32
C THR A 582 -12.49 43.47 7.37
N THR A 583 -13.05 44.59 7.82
CA THR A 583 -13.30 45.77 6.95
C THR A 583 -12.01 46.35 6.41
N ALA A 584 -11.03 46.56 7.28
CA ALA A 584 -9.71 47.05 6.88
C ALA A 584 -8.92 46.01 6.05
N THR A 585 -9.26 44.72 6.14
CA THR A 585 -8.74 43.68 5.22
C THR A 585 -9.31 43.84 3.81
N ARG A 586 -10.64 44.01 3.67
CA ARG A 586 -11.28 44.36 2.38
C ARG A 586 -10.68 45.65 1.82
N ASP A 587 -10.55 46.68 2.64
CA ASP A 587 -10.12 48.01 2.21
C ASP A 587 -8.67 47.99 1.71
N TRP A 588 -7.79 47.20 2.34
CA TRP A 588 -6.43 46.96 1.83
C TRP A 588 -6.41 46.47 0.36
N PHE A 589 -7.34 45.58 -0.04
CA PHE A 589 -7.48 45.15 -1.44
C PHE A 589 -8.16 46.21 -2.31
N ASN A 590 -9.15 46.94 -1.78
CA ASN A 590 -9.89 47.97 -2.50
C ASN A 590 -8.98 49.13 -2.91
N ASP A 591 -8.19 49.65 -1.97
CA ASP A 591 -7.28 50.79 -2.14
C ASP A 591 -6.13 50.48 -3.12
N ARG A 592 -5.91 49.19 -3.41
CA ARG A 592 -4.93 48.68 -4.40
C ARG A 592 -5.57 48.34 -5.75
N GLY A 593 -6.88 48.57 -5.92
CA GLY A 593 -7.63 48.21 -7.13
C GLY A 593 -7.78 46.69 -7.34
N LEU A 594 -7.55 45.89 -6.30
CA LEU A 594 -7.59 44.41 -6.33
C LEU A 594 -8.92 43.81 -5.86
N TYR A 595 -9.82 44.62 -5.28
CA TYR A 595 -11.14 44.16 -4.84
C TYR A 595 -12.13 44.01 -6.01
N ARG A 596 -12.97 42.96 -6.00
CA ARG A 596 -14.04 42.71 -6.99
C ARG A 596 -15.32 42.26 -6.28
N ALA A 597 -16.46 42.87 -6.61
CA ALA A 597 -17.75 42.48 -6.05
C ALA A 597 -18.26 41.13 -6.58
N ARG A 598 -19.12 40.42 -5.84
CA ARG A 598 -19.76 39.17 -6.28
C ARG A 598 -20.38 39.34 -7.67
N GLY A 599 -20.16 38.37 -8.56
CA GLY A 599 -20.69 38.37 -9.93
C GLY A 599 -19.88 39.21 -10.94
N THR A 600 -18.96 40.08 -10.50
CA THR A 600 -18.08 40.87 -11.40
C THR A 600 -16.78 40.15 -11.77
N TYR A 601 -16.47 39.05 -11.09
CA TYR A 601 -15.22 38.31 -11.20
C TYR A 601 -15.41 36.84 -10.81
N THR A 602 -14.75 35.94 -11.51
CA THR A 602 -14.67 34.52 -11.12
C THR A 602 -13.45 34.33 -10.22
N PRO A 603 -13.62 33.95 -8.95
CA PRO A 603 -12.51 33.74 -8.03
C PRO A 603 -11.56 32.62 -8.47
N LYS A 604 -10.35 32.64 -7.92
CA LYS A 604 -9.29 31.67 -8.12
C LYS A 604 -8.74 31.16 -6.78
N PRO A 605 -8.06 29.99 -6.75
CA PRO A 605 -7.32 29.54 -5.57
C PRO A 605 -6.36 30.63 -5.07
N GLY A 606 -6.45 30.96 -3.78
CA GLY A 606 -5.67 31.98 -3.09
C GLY A 606 -6.31 33.36 -3.01
N ASP A 607 -7.36 33.67 -3.77
CA ASP A 607 -8.07 34.94 -3.62
C ASP A 607 -8.69 35.06 -2.22
N TYR A 608 -8.65 36.25 -1.64
CA TYR A 608 -9.38 36.60 -0.43
C TYR A 608 -10.89 36.59 -0.70
N ILE A 609 -11.71 36.12 0.25
CA ILE A 609 -13.18 36.16 0.17
C ILE A 609 -13.77 36.82 1.43
N VAL A 610 -14.80 37.64 1.23
CA VAL A 610 -15.47 38.39 2.30
C VAL A 610 -16.99 38.25 2.24
N PHE A 611 -17.63 38.14 3.40
CA PHE A 611 -19.06 37.89 3.57
C PHE A 611 -19.80 39.01 4.31
N GLU A 612 -21.13 39.09 4.12
CA GLU A 612 -22.16 39.76 4.93
C GLU A 612 -21.72 40.97 5.77
N ASN A 613 -21.97 42.19 5.25
CA ASN A 613 -21.59 43.45 5.92
C ASN A 613 -20.10 43.54 6.31
N VAL A 614 -19.26 42.68 5.73
CA VAL A 614 -17.85 42.47 6.09
C VAL A 614 -17.69 41.96 7.53
N SER A 615 -18.57 41.07 7.98
CA SER A 615 -18.49 40.41 9.28
C SER A 615 -17.47 39.25 9.33
N HIS A 616 -17.29 38.54 8.20
CA HIS A 616 -16.49 37.32 8.12
C HIS A 616 -15.66 37.25 6.84
N CYS A 617 -14.55 36.51 6.86
CA CYS A 617 -13.67 36.35 5.71
C CYS A 617 -12.80 35.09 5.77
N GLY A 618 -12.18 34.75 4.63
CA GLY A 618 -11.26 33.64 4.50
C GLY A 618 -10.52 33.67 3.16
N ILE A 619 -10.00 32.51 2.77
CA ILE A 619 -9.26 32.29 1.52
C ILE A 619 -9.99 31.29 0.63
N VAL A 620 -9.99 31.50 -0.68
CA VAL A 620 -10.48 30.53 -1.66
C VAL A 620 -9.49 29.38 -1.82
N GLU A 621 -9.90 28.15 -1.50
CA GLU A 621 -9.10 26.94 -1.77
C GLU A 621 -9.28 26.48 -3.23
N SER A 622 -10.51 26.46 -3.72
CA SER A 622 -10.81 26.00 -5.08
C SER A 622 -12.15 26.51 -5.59
N VAL A 623 -12.32 26.53 -6.92
CA VAL A 623 -13.57 26.93 -7.58
C VAL A 623 -13.94 25.86 -8.61
N SER A 624 -15.12 25.26 -8.47
CA SER A 624 -15.56 24.18 -9.36
C SER A 624 -17.08 23.99 -9.40
N GLY A 625 -17.62 23.82 -10.61
CA GLY A 625 -19.01 23.41 -10.84
C GLY A 625 -20.07 24.36 -10.28
N GLY A 626 -19.82 25.67 -10.30
CA GLY A 626 -20.72 26.69 -9.74
C GLY A 626 -20.50 27.02 -8.25
N TYR A 627 -19.52 26.39 -7.60
CA TYR A 627 -19.23 26.60 -6.18
C TYR A 627 -17.79 27.08 -5.95
N VAL A 628 -17.62 27.85 -4.88
CA VAL A 628 -16.33 28.18 -4.26
C VAL A 628 -16.16 27.33 -2.99
N THR A 629 -15.00 26.72 -2.83
CA THR A 629 -14.52 26.07 -1.60
C THR A 629 -13.54 27.01 -0.93
N THR A 630 -13.64 27.19 0.38
CA THR A 630 -12.90 28.18 1.16
C THR A 630 -12.27 27.58 2.39
N ILE A 631 -11.24 28.24 2.92
CA ILE A 631 -10.66 27.95 4.24
C ILE A 631 -10.76 29.22 5.08
N GLU A 632 -11.38 29.08 6.26
CA GLU A 632 -11.80 30.19 7.11
C GLU A 632 -11.45 29.90 8.58
N GLY A 633 -10.73 30.83 9.24
CA GLY A 633 -10.62 30.87 10.70
C GLY A 633 -11.89 31.45 11.32
N ASN A 634 -12.18 31.11 12.58
CA ASN A 634 -13.47 31.36 13.24
C ASN A 634 -14.70 30.90 12.44
N SER A 635 -14.72 29.62 12.05
CA SER A 635 -15.92 29.00 11.46
C SER A 635 -16.41 27.84 12.33
N SER A 636 -17.24 28.15 13.34
CA SER A 636 -17.58 27.23 14.45
C SER A 636 -16.34 26.86 15.28
N ASP A 637 -15.74 27.89 15.88
CA ASP A 637 -14.59 27.82 16.80
C ASP A 637 -13.36 27.07 16.25
N GLN A 638 -13.21 27.00 14.91
CA GLN A 638 -12.13 26.29 14.24
C GLN A 638 -11.72 26.94 12.91
N VAL A 639 -10.54 26.59 12.41
CA VAL A 639 -10.17 26.75 11.01
C VAL A 639 -10.83 25.62 10.21
N LYS A 640 -11.75 25.98 9.30
CA LYS A 640 -12.65 25.04 8.62
C LYS A 640 -12.58 25.17 7.11
N ARG A 641 -12.86 24.06 6.41
CA ARG A 641 -13.23 24.07 4.99
C ARG A 641 -14.73 24.29 4.83
N ASN A 642 -15.13 25.36 4.16
CA ASN A 642 -16.51 25.64 3.80
C ASN A 642 -16.71 25.61 2.29
N ARG A 643 -17.98 25.58 1.83
CA ARG A 643 -18.31 25.53 0.40
C ARG A 643 -19.63 26.23 0.12
N TYR A 644 -19.61 27.22 -0.76
CA TYR A 644 -20.74 28.09 -1.09
C TYR A 644 -21.01 28.07 -2.60
N SER A 645 -22.27 28.30 -3.01
CA SER A 645 -22.53 28.68 -4.41
C SER A 645 -21.81 30.01 -4.71
N LEU A 646 -21.33 30.20 -5.94
CA LEU A 646 -20.78 31.49 -6.39
C LEU A 646 -21.84 32.61 -6.33
N ASP A 647 -23.11 32.25 -6.53
CA ASP A 647 -24.25 33.18 -6.47
C ASP A 647 -24.78 33.41 -5.05
N ASN A 648 -24.12 32.87 -4.01
CA ASN A 648 -24.60 32.98 -2.64
C ASN A 648 -24.68 34.45 -2.19
N SER A 649 -25.87 34.89 -1.79
CA SER A 649 -26.17 36.26 -1.36
C SER A 649 -25.28 36.77 -0.23
N ARG A 650 -24.76 35.85 0.61
CA ARG A 650 -23.85 36.14 1.73
C ARG A 650 -22.45 36.58 1.27
N ILE A 651 -21.98 36.19 0.08
CA ILE A 651 -20.67 36.60 -0.44
C ILE A 651 -20.74 38.06 -0.91
N LEU A 652 -19.91 38.95 -0.35
CA LEU A 652 -19.85 40.34 -0.79
C LEU A 652 -18.91 40.52 -2.00
N GLY A 653 -17.76 39.85 -1.97
CA GLY A 653 -16.78 39.90 -3.05
C GLY A 653 -15.44 39.26 -2.69
N TYR A 654 -14.43 39.55 -3.50
CA TYR A 654 -13.11 38.92 -3.48
C TYR A 654 -11.98 39.95 -3.53
N GLY A 655 -10.86 39.65 -2.89
CA GLY A 655 -9.60 40.39 -3.04
C GLY A 655 -8.60 39.57 -3.85
N ILE A 656 -8.20 40.06 -5.01
CA ILE A 656 -7.25 39.36 -5.89
C ILE A 656 -5.86 39.37 -5.25
N ILE A 657 -5.28 38.19 -5.04
CA ILE A 657 -3.85 38.07 -4.71
C ILE A 657 -3.09 37.93 -6.02
N ASN A 658 -2.13 38.82 -6.29
CA ASN A 658 -1.35 38.75 -7.53
C ASN A 658 -0.46 37.50 -7.55
N TYR A 659 -0.49 36.79 -8.67
CA TYR A 659 0.05 35.45 -8.89
C TYR A 659 1.52 35.47 -9.31
#